data_AF-A0A0X8LA49-F1
#
_entry.id   AF-A0A0X8LA49-F1
#
_cell.length_a   1.000
_cell.length_b   1.000
_cell.length_c   1.000
_cell.angle_alpha   90.00
_cell.angle_beta   90.00
_cell.angle_gamma   90.00
#
_symmetry.space_group_name_H-M   'P 1'
#
loop_
_entity.id
_entity.type
_entity.pdbx_description
1 polymer ?
#
loop_
_entity_poly.entity_id
_entity_poly.type
_entity_poly.pdbx_seq_one_letter_code
_entity_poly.pdbx_strand_id
1 'polypeptide(L)'
;MAHGFKEIDFQEGVFLPFLTGHGKNGLDWILGKPSDLDSARWVVPADLLAFLRDGGPLNQAAFEKASKGFASEAEFCLAFIEEALLPRVEATSNAAFVLRDPVVFNGQSFSLWNEEPRAGAERAAADLFARNLLRVIPEATFERVFPLTGKRIRRRPDCVFFVNGIYFAYSELKTAQTGQTASSHGRKKIAHNCVEAAIAALGEARERWLQQGAKWPSFRGRSMPAGERARIRQDICLYEKATHISCLDMGNLMLLQNMEWLLADVDDAMERDDRIELESGIPDRLVQVFGQAADIRDKSPSAALADHLASLFAAGDGIDKEVFFFNQHRPSRTTTGTEILMPRPAQRAMLFQTMRRVRELYADEGKPKIGESDIRARLAVDLPALEPAKADRIVKQTLLHRNGADSHSLLLQGAAGLGKTNVIVWLAQAIADMADPRSAAAAPLFDLCVLLTDRTELRKNVAEEAGRLRATKGIVVEAETFAQLRGALEGSARVVVVNIQKFPSIQRLASDDPELSKLLESKRVAFVIDEVHRSQNGVLHDATVEVFDQWGTIRPVGAKRNLIVGLTATPKDEILARIGEWRAPTGPGDDIRWAPYFAYTMTQAIRDKVILNPIQNVVRFSDHILYKITESVAKLGQEERLRAPSAEEIYENPSRQRLVAKQAVLVFAAKTMMAVRPSGGRALGEGKALLAAYSIRAAIVYQGLIKEELTALANDPRFAEHAETLRAIPVLLLYTDKQGEATCASKNDGKNQEQIIDEFRRKGIESHTGLKVRNAIIVVVDKLLTGFDEPTLHTVFIDRGMDDVLLFQTACRINRARKYKNDCLIIDFSHDGIVSKNLPKVFAKYGGITVSDLDAMDVMEKMDAAYRIFFLDKDIELHWKTWKATRSGGKDAIGARSLSDFLDGLVKLDIVRAALLRKAGSAWLSSRDRLRGILDFERNELRKHKDLLRAEFAEQVVRHLAAQTKDADESVAAVFDIDMVEDAEGWGLDDLPDAPARKERRANAGQDGPQSVKAISESLDAFELLAALQLTEEQKLELMERLKAFLAALFKAMDATGRSRNNDIHRKMILAMAKEGADFPWEERFEKFKELLDAAALAPAIFAHPNRKAFMQPLMKRSELVMADYEEWIATDGASIALRAANSAL
;
A
#
# COMPACT_ATOMS: atom_id res chain seq x y z
N MET A 1 -24.46 -26.96 -25.15
CA MET A 1 -24.77 -25.86 -24.21
C MET A 1 -25.09 -24.62 -25.05
N ALA A 2 -26.37 -24.32 -25.30
CA ALA A 2 -26.82 -23.32 -26.29
C ALA A 2 -27.53 -22.09 -25.68
N HIS A 3 -27.55 -21.97 -24.35
CA HIS A 3 -27.98 -20.77 -23.64
C HIS A 3 -26.77 -20.24 -22.86
N GLY A 4 -26.32 -19.01 -23.16
CA GLY A 4 -25.22 -18.38 -22.41
C GLY A 4 -25.57 -18.22 -20.93
N PHE A 5 -24.57 -18.16 -20.05
CA PHE A 5 -24.73 -18.09 -18.60
C PHE A 5 -25.39 -16.77 -18.18
N LYS A 6 -26.65 -16.83 -17.75
CA LYS A 6 -27.47 -15.70 -17.35
C LYS A 6 -27.30 -15.37 -15.86
N GLU A 7 -27.86 -14.23 -15.46
CA GLU A 7 -27.82 -13.75 -14.07
C GLU A 7 -28.49 -14.73 -13.10
N ILE A 8 -29.59 -15.35 -13.54
CA ILE A 8 -30.28 -16.38 -12.76
C ILE A 8 -29.41 -17.63 -12.55
N ASP A 9 -28.60 -18.02 -13.54
CA ASP A 9 -27.68 -19.16 -13.43
C ASP A 9 -26.57 -18.86 -12.41
N PHE A 10 -26.10 -17.62 -12.34
CA PHE A 10 -25.17 -17.18 -11.31
C PHE A 10 -25.81 -17.19 -9.92
N GLN A 11 -27.02 -16.64 -9.81
CA GLN A 11 -27.76 -16.56 -8.56
C GLN A 11 -28.06 -17.95 -7.99
N GLU A 12 -28.73 -18.80 -8.75
CA GLU A 12 -29.22 -20.11 -8.30
C GLU A 12 -28.11 -21.18 -8.32
N GLY A 13 -27.15 -21.08 -9.23
CA GLY A 13 -26.10 -22.08 -9.41
C GLY A 13 -24.83 -21.86 -8.58
N VAL A 14 -24.57 -20.63 -8.13
CA VAL A 14 -23.31 -20.30 -7.44
C VAL A 14 -23.54 -19.48 -6.17
N PHE A 15 -24.23 -18.34 -6.28
CA PHE A 15 -24.31 -17.38 -5.17
C PHE A 15 -25.16 -17.88 -4.00
N LEU A 16 -26.40 -18.31 -4.26
CA LEU A 16 -27.27 -18.86 -3.21
C LEU A 16 -26.70 -20.16 -2.63
N PRO A 17 -26.21 -21.15 -3.42
CA PRO A 17 -25.57 -22.34 -2.86
C PRO A 17 -24.37 -22.06 -1.96
N PHE A 18 -23.57 -21.03 -2.26
CA PHE A 18 -22.49 -20.60 -1.37
C PHE A 18 -23.03 -20.05 -0.04
N LEU A 19 -24.05 -19.19 -0.09
CA LEU A 19 -24.63 -18.61 1.13
C LEU A 19 -25.30 -19.67 2.00
N THR A 20 -26.09 -20.56 1.39
CA THR A 20 -26.95 -21.53 2.10
C THR A 20 -26.27 -22.88 2.34
N GLY A 21 -25.09 -23.09 1.75
CA GLY A 21 -24.28 -24.28 1.96
C GLY A 21 -23.78 -24.38 3.39
N HIS A 22 -23.52 -25.63 3.81
CA HIS A 22 -23.07 -25.94 5.17
C HIS A 22 -21.55 -26.13 5.28
N GLY A 23 -21.01 -25.79 6.45
CA GLY A 23 -19.62 -26.07 6.80
C GLY A 23 -18.60 -25.17 6.10
N LYS A 24 -17.39 -25.68 5.83
CA LYS A 24 -16.23 -24.85 5.41
C LYS A 24 -16.41 -24.10 4.07
N ASN A 25 -17.35 -24.53 3.24
CA ASN A 25 -17.55 -23.99 1.89
C ASN A 25 -18.84 -23.16 1.75
N GLY A 26 -19.62 -23.00 2.82
CA GLY A 26 -20.81 -22.15 2.81
C GLY A 26 -20.97 -21.33 4.09
N LEU A 27 -22.02 -20.51 4.15
CA LEU A 27 -22.23 -19.55 5.23
C LEU A 27 -23.45 -19.84 6.12
N ASP A 28 -24.09 -21.01 5.96
CA ASP A 28 -25.22 -21.47 6.77
C ASP A 28 -26.45 -20.52 6.77
N TRP A 29 -26.67 -19.77 5.68
CA TRP A 29 -27.85 -18.91 5.55
C TRP A 29 -29.12 -19.73 5.24
N ILE A 30 -30.24 -19.30 5.82
CA ILE A 30 -31.58 -19.80 5.51
C ILE A 30 -32.03 -19.19 4.19
N LEU A 31 -32.42 -20.04 3.23
CA LEU A 31 -33.08 -19.59 2.01
C LEU A 31 -34.55 -19.27 2.28
N GLY A 32 -34.91 -17.99 2.19
CA GLY A 32 -36.28 -17.52 2.33
C GLY A 32 -37.02 -17.35 1.01
N LYS A 33 -38.32 -17.08 1.12
CA LYS A 33 -39.22 -16.78 0.00
C LYS A 33 -39.72 -15.34 0.11
N PRO A 34 -40.10 -14.68 -1.00
CA PRO A 34 -40.69 -13.35 -0.94
C PRO A 34 -41.92 -13.22 -0.02
N SER A 35 -42.66 -14.31 0.19
CA SER A 35 -43.81 -14.38 1.11
C SER A 35 -43.44 -14.31 2.60
N ASP A 36 -42.18 -14.57 2.95
CA ASP A 36 -41.71 -14.53 4.33
C ASP A 36 -41.54 -13.08 4.84
N LEU A 37 -41.44 -12.12 3.91
CA LEU A 37 -41.17 -10.72 4.16
C LEU A 37 -42.46 -9.92 4.36
N ASP A 38 -42.53 -9.18 5.46
CA ASP A 38 -43.40 -8.01 5.55
C ASP A 38 -42.71 -6.84 4.84
N SER A 39 -43.10 -6.59 3.59
CA SER A 39 -42.46 -5.58 2.75
C SER A 39 -42.77 -4.14 3.17
N ALA A 40 -43.86 -3.91 3.92
CA ALA A 40 -44.22 -2.59 4.42
C ALA A 40 -43.34 -2.19 5.61
N ARG A 41 -42.99 -3.16 6.46
CA ARG A 41 -42.25 -2.97 7.71
C ARG A 41 -40.80 -3.47 7.67
N TRP A 42 -40.38 -4.06 6.55
CA TRP A 42 -38.98 -4.42 6.27
C TRP A 42 -38.43 -5.47 7.24
N VAL A 43 -39.27 -6.43 7.62
CA VAL A 43 -38.94 -7.47 8.60
C VAL A 43 -39.44 -8.83 8.15
N VAL A 44 -38.79 -9.89 8.62
CA VAL A 44 -39.26 -11.27 8.50
C VAL A 44 -39.87 -11.66 9.85
N PRO A 45 -41.21 -11.56 10.02
CA PRO A 45 -41.83 -11.66 11.35
C PRO A 45 -41.62 -13.02 12.02
N ALA A 46 -41.54 -14.10 11.22
CA ALA A 46 -41.32 -15.45 11.72
C ALA A 46 -39.94 -15.60 12.39
N ASP A 47 -38.88 -15.08 11.77
CA ASP A 47 -37.52 -15.14 12.32
C ASP A 47 -37.39 -14.25 13.55
N LEU A 48 -37.98 -13.05 13.51
CA LEU A 48 -37.98 -12.12 14.65
C LEU A 48 -38.67 -12.75 15.85
N LEU A 49 -39.88 -13.29 15.66
CA LEU A 49 -40.63 -13.95 16.73
C LEU A 49 -39.87 -15.15 17.29
N ALA A 50 -39.31 -16.00 16.42
CA ALA A 50 -38.51 -17.14 16.83
C ALA A 50 -37.29 -16.72 17.67
N PHE A 51 -36.59 -15.66 17.27
CA PHE A 51 -35.43 -15.16 18.02
C PHE A 51 -35.81 -14.49 19.35
N LEU A 52 -36.93 -13.75 19.39
CA LEU A 52 -37.43 -13.16 20.64
C LEU A 52 -37.89 -14.22 21.64
N ARG A 53 -38.41 -15.36 21.17
CA ARG A 53 -38.87 -16.46 22.02
C ARG A 53 -37.73 -17.40 22.41
N ASP A 54 -36.90 -17.81 21.46
CA ASP A 54 -35.97 -18.95 21.60
C ASP A 54 -34.49 -18.55 21.45
N GLY A 55 -34.19 -17.29 21.12
CA GLY A 55 -32.83 -16.79 20.85
C GLY A 55 -31.89 -16.87 22.05
N GLY A 56 -32.42 -16.91 23.27
CA GLY A 56 -31.64 -17.16 24.47
C GLY A 56 -32.47 -17.08 25.75
N PRO A 57 -31.93 -17.51 26.91
CA PRO A 57 -32.69 -17.56 28.17
C PRO A 57 -33.27 -16.21 28.61
N LEU A 58 -32.55 -15.11 28.38
CA LEU A 58 -33.02 -13.76 28.72
C LEU A 58 -34.19 -13.32 27.84
N ASN A 59 -34.08 -13.54 26.53
CA ASN A 59 -35.15 -13.25 25.58
C ASN A 59 -36.39 -14.10 25.87
N GLN A 60 -36.21 -15.40 26.14
CA GLN A 60 -37.29 -16.31 26.50
C GLN A 60 -38.05 -15.84 27.75
N ALA A 61 -37.32 -15.50 28.82
CA ALA A 61 -37.93 -15.00 30.06
C ALA A 61 -38.63 -13.65 29.86
N ALA A 62 -38.09 -12.77 29.01
CA ALA A 62 -38.71 -11.50 28.63
C ALA A 62 -40.00 -11.74 27.82
N PHE A 63 -39.97 -12.65 26.85
CA PHE A 63 -41.10 -13.02 25.99
C PHE A 63 -42.26 -13.58 26.80
N GLU A 64 -42.00 -14.54 27.70
CA GLU A 64 -43.02 -15.14 28.58
C GLU A 64 -43.74 -14.10 29.45
N LYS A 65 -43.09 -12.99 29.80
CA LYS A 65 -43.70 -11.91 30.59
C LYS A 65 -44.43 -10.90 29.71
N ALA A 66 -43.79 -10.45 28.63
CA ALA A 66 -44.31 -9.40 27.77
C ALA A 66 -45.49 -9.85 26.91
N SER A 67 -45.60 -11.16 26.61
CA SER A 67 -46.69 -11.74 25.79
C SER A 67 -48.03 -11.90 26.52
N LYS A 68 -48.05 -11.85 27.87
CA LYS A 68 -49.26 -12.14 28.68
C LYS A 68 -50.45 -11.20 28.46
N GLY A 69 -50.27 -10.10 27.73
CA GLY A 69 -51.30 -9.13 27.39
C GLY A 69 -51.85 -9.22 25.96
N PHE A 70 -51.37 -10.15 25.13
CA PHE A 70 -51.76 -10.28 23.73
C PHE A 70 -52.56 -11.57 23.50
N ALA A 71 -53.51 -11.55 22.57
CA ALA A 71 -54.34 -12.72 22.26
C ALA A 71 -53.58 -13.81 21.47
N SER A 72 -52.48 -13.45 20.82
CA SER A 72 -51.61 -14.40 20.09
C SER A 72 -50.16 -13.92 20.00
N GLU A 73 -49.24 -14.85 19.73
CA GLU A 73 -47.83 -14.50 19.44
C GLU A 73 -47.69 -13.60 18.20
N ALA A 74 -48.59 -13.75 17.22
CA ALA A 74 -48.60 -12.92 16.02
C ALA A 74 -48.97 -11.47 16.34
N GLU A 75 -49.96 -11.27 17.22
CA GLU A 75 -50.35 -9.94 17.71
C GLU A 75 -49.24 -9.31 18.54
N PHE A 76 -48.60 -10.08 19.44
CA PHE A 76 -47.42 -9.64 20.17
C PHE A 76 -46.29 -9.19 19.21
N CYS A 77 -45.98 -10.00 18.19
CA CYS A 77 -44.92 -9.70 17.23
C CYS A 77 -45.23 -8.42 16.45
N LEU A 78 -46.48 -8.26 16.00
CA LEU A 78 -46.96 -7.05 15.33
C LEU A 78 -46.78 -5.81 16.21
N ALA A 79 -47.21 -5.85 17.47
CA ALA A 79 -47.07 -4.75 18.42
C ALA A 79 -45.58 -4.46 18.73
N PHE A 80 -44.75 -5.49 18.91
CA PHE A 80 -43.31 -5.31 19.12
C PHE A 80 -42.65 -4.60 17.92
N ILE A 81 -43.02 -4.99 16.68
CA ILE A 81 -42.51 -4.38 15.46
C ILE A 81 -42.88 -2.89 15.43
N GLU A 82 -44.14 -2.56 15.65
CA GLU A 82 -44.66 -1.20 15.49
C GLU A 82 -44.26 -0.25 16.62
N GLU A 83 -44.32 -0.72 17.87
CA GLU A 83 -44.14 0.14 19.05
C GLU A 83 -42.68 0.21 19.52
N ALA A 84 -41.85 -0.77 19.18
CA ALA A 84 -40.48 -0.86 19.68
C ALA A 84 -39.41 -0.92 18.58
N LEU A 85 -39.55 -1.82 17.61
CA LEU A 85 -38.51 -2.03 16.58
C LEU A 85 -38.46 -0.91 15.54
N LEU A 86 -39.59 -0.55 14.90
CA LEU A 86 -39.62 0.47 13.86
C LEU A 86 -39.16 1.85 14.36
N PRO A 87 -39.58 2.34 15.54
CA PRO A 87 -39.04 3.58 16.10
C PRO A 87 -37.52 3.54 16.28
N ARG A 88 -36.96 2.38 16.65
CA ARG A 88 -35.51 2.18 16.77
C ARG A 88 -34.81 2.20 15.41
N VAL A 89 -35.38 1.56 14.39
CA VAL A 89 -34.88 1.61 13.01
C VAL A 89 -34.87 3.06 12.49
N GLU A 90 -35.94 3.81 12.74
CA GLU A 90 -36.06 5.21 12.34
C GLU A 90 -34.99 6.10 13.00
N ALA A 91 -34.73 5.90 14.30
CA ALA A 91 -33.80 6.69 15.09
C ALA A 91 -32.32 6.39 14.82
N THR A 92 -31.99 5.26 14.19
CA THR A 92 -30.62 4.80 13.95
C THR A 92 -30.19 5.00 12.51
N SER A 93 -28.88 5.00 12.24
CA SER A 93 -28.37 5.22 10.88
C SER A 93 -28.48 3.99 9.97
N ASN A 94 -28.29 2.79 10.51
CA ASN A 94 -28.41 1.53 9.76
C ASN A 94 -28.66 0.35 10.69
N ALA A 95 -28.92 -0.83 10.12
CA ALA A 95 -29.25 -2.05 10.83
C ALA A 95 -28.20 -2.51 11.85
N ALA A 96 -26.90 -2.24 11.60
CA ALA A 96 -25.85 -2.58 12.55
C ALA A 96 -26.05 -1.90 13.93
N PHE A 97 -26.56 -0.67 13.97
CA PHE A 97 -26.88 0.02 15.22
C PHE A 97 -28.17 -0.49 15.87
N VAL A 98 -29.11 -1.01 15.08
CA VAL A 98 -30.33 -1.64 15.59
C VAL A 98 -29.97 -2.93 16.33
N LEU A 99 -29.12 -3.76 15.74
CA LEU A 99 -28.71 -5.05 16.30
C LEU A 99 -27.84 -4.95 17.56
N ARG A 100 -27.13 -3.83 17.73
CA ARG A 100 -26.13 -3.65 18.78
C ARG A 100 -26.73 -3.58 20.19
N ASP A 101 -27.83 -2.86 20.34
CA ASP A 101 -28.38 -2.50 21.66
C ASP A 101 -29.70 -3.23 21.91
N PRO A 102 -29.99 -3.68 23.15
CA PRO A 102 -31.27 -4.25 23.49
C PRO A 102 -32.43 -3.26 23.28
N VAL A 103 -33.59 -3.78 22.92
CA VAL A 103 -34.84 -3.02 22.77
C VAL A 103 -35.76 -3.31 23.94
N VAL A 104 -36.39 -2.26 24.49
CA VAL A 104 -37.33 -2.38 25.60
C VAL A 104 -38.76 -2.40 25.07
N PHE A 105 -39.54 -3.40 25.47
CA PHE A 105 -40.95 -3.53 25.13
C PHE A 105 -41.72 -4.10 26.33
N ASN A 106 -42.86 -3.49 26.69
CA ASN A 106 -43.65 -3.86 27.88
C ASN A 106 -42.82 -4.04 29.16
N GLY A 107 -41.85 -3.14 29.38
CA GLY A 107 -40.96 -3.15 30.54
C GLY A 107 -39.95 -4.31 30.57
N GLN A 108 -39.85 -5.11 29.50
CA GLN A 108 -38.85 -6.16 29.34
C GLN A 108 -37.80 -5.75 28.30
N SER A 109 -36.58 -6.23 28.46
CA SER A 109 -35.47 -5.95 27.54
C SER A 109 -35.19 -7.18 26.68
N PHE A 110 -35.10 -6.97 25.36
CA PHE A 110 -34.83 -8.01 24.36
C PHE A 110 -33.52 -7.70 23.64
N SER A 111 -32.62 -8.68 23.60
CA SER A 111 -31.48 -8.64 22.68
C SER A 111 -31.94 -8.94 21.25
N LEU A 112 -31.28 -8.33 20.27
CA LEU A 112 -31.54 -8.55 18.84
C LEU A 112 -30.39 -9.28 18.12
N TRP A 113 -29.30 -9.57 18.84
CA TRP A 113 -28.13 -10.28 18.34
C TRP A 113 -27.46 -11.06 19.47
N ASN A 114 -27.08 -12.30 19.22
CA ASN A 114 -26.15 -13.03 20.09
C ASN A 114 -24.74 -12.81 19.55
N GLU A 115 -23.83 -12.32 20.38
CA GLU A 115 -22.46 -11.97 19.94
C GLU A 115 -21.57 -13.19 19.73
N GLU A 116 -20.56 -13.05 18.85
CA GLU A 116 -19.51 -14.06 18.70
C GLU A 116 -18.82 -14.30 20.07
N PRO A 117 -18.61 -15.56 20.48
CA PRO A 117 -17.96 -15.87 21.74
C PRO A 117 -16.56 -15.29 21.79
N ARG A 118 -16.28 -14.53 22.85
CA ARG A 118 -14.98 -13.92 23.06
C ARG A 118 -14.04 -14.85 23.83
N ALA A 119 -12.76 -14.55 23.77
CA ALA A 119 -11.79 -15.08 24.69
C ALA A 119 -12.28 -14.98 26.17
N GLY A 120 -12.35 -16.12 26.85
CA GLY A 120 -12.84 -16.25 28.23
C GLY A 120 -14.36 -16.41 28.37
N ALA A 121 -15.12 -16.44 27.28
CA ALA A 121 -16.56 -16.67 27.33
C ALA A 121 -16.90 -18.12 27.75
N GLU A 122 -18.03 -18.29 28.43
CA GLU A 122 -18.54 -19.62 28.78
C GLU A 122 -18.94 -20.39 27.53
N ARG A 123 -18.89 -21.73 27.59
CA ARG A 123 -19.26 -22.61 26.47
C ARG A 123 -20.67 -22.33 25.94
N ALA A 124 -21.60 -21.94 26.82
CA ALA A 124 -22.97 -21.59 26.45
C ALA A 124 -23.04 -20.38 25.47
N ALA A 125 -22.02 -19.50 25.44
CA ALA A 125 -22.00 -18.38 24.51
C ALA A 125 -21.92 -18.83 23.05
N ALA A 126 -21.20 -19.92 22.76
CA ALA A 126 -21.13 -20.48 21.40
C ALA A 126 -22.48 -21.05 20.96
N ASP A 127 -23.18 -21.72 21.88
CA ASP A 127 -24.51 -22.26 21.62
C ASP A 127 -25.53 -21.13 21.41
N LEU A 128 -25.41 -20.01 22.13
CA LEU A 128 -26.23 -18.81 21.90
C LEU A 128 -25.92 -18.18 20.56
N PHE A 129 -24.64 -18.02 20.20
CA PHE A 129 -24.24 -17.45 18.92
C PHE A 129 -24.80 -18.23 17.73
N ALA A 130 -24.82 -19.56 17.83
CA ALA A 130 -25.39 -20.44 16.80
C ALA A 130 -26.92 -20.34 16.66
N ARG A 131 -27.63 -19.71 17.61
CA ARG A 131 -29.08 -19.47 17.52
C ARG A 131 -29.45 -18.23 16.71
N ASN A 132 -28.47 -17.43 16.26
CA ASN A 132 -28.75 -16.35 15.33
C ASN A 132 -29.31 -16.92 14.02
N LEU A 133 -30.37 -16.32 13.51
CA LEU A 133 -31.03 -16.68 12.27
C LEU A 133 -30.58 -15.72 11.16
N LEU A 134 -29.89 -16.24 10.15
CA LEU A 134 -29.42 -15.47 9.00
C LEU A 134 -30.23 -15.88 7.78
N ARG A 135 -31.05 -14.99 7.21
CA ARG A 135 -31.92 -15.32 6.07
C ARG A 135 -31.61 -14.48 4.84
N VAL A 136 -31.45 -15.15 3.70
CA VAL A 136 -31.36 -14.52 2.38
C VAL A 136 -32.67 -14.75 1.63
N ILE A 137 -33.27 -13.68 1.11
CA ILE A 137 -34.49 -13.75 0.30
C ILE A 137 -34.14 -13.26 -1.11
N PRO A 138 -34.20 -14.13 -2.13
CA PRO A 138 -34.02 -13.71 -3.51
C PRO A 138 -35.28 -13.00 -4.03
N GLU A 139 -35.06 -12.02 -4.90
CA GLU A 139 -36.10 -11.33 -5.67
C GLU A 139 -37.27 -10.71 -4.85
N ALA A 140 -37.00 -10.28 -3.62
CA ALA A 140 -37.98 -9.62 -2.76
C ALA A 140 -38.49 -8.31 -3.39
N THR A 141 -39.80 -8.05 -3.35
CA THR A 141 -40.36 -6.81 -3.92
C THR A 141 -40.64 -5.79 -2.82
N PHE A 142 -40.05 -4.62 -2.96
CA PHE A 142 -40.30 -3.45 -2.12
C PHE A 142 -41.03 -2.39 -2.92
N GLU A 143 -42.11 -1.87 -2.36
CA GLU A 143 -42.95 -0.89 -3.03
C GLU A 143 -43.32 0.24 -2.07
N ARG A 144 -43.15 1.48 -2.52
CA ARG A 144 -43.57 2.69 -1.82
C ARG A 144 -44.40 3.55 -2.74
N VAL A 145 -45.59 3.94 -2.28
CA VAL A 145 -46.47 4.88 -2.96
C VAL A 145 -46.44 6.20 -2.19
N PHE A 146 -46.20 7.29 -2.91
CA PHE A 146 -46.13 8.65 -2.40
C PHE A 146 -47.42 9.37 -2.80
N PRO A 147 -48.44 9.40 -1.93
CA PRO A 147 -49.81 9.76 -2.29
C PRO A 147 -49.98 11.20 -2.75
N LEU A 148 -49.22 12.16 -2.21
CA LEU A 148 -49.37 13.57 -2.60
C LEU A 148 -48.77 13.85 -3.97
N THR A 149 -47.63 13.24 -4.27
CA THR A 149 -46.96 13.39 -5.57
C THR A 149 -47.43 12.39 -6.63
N GLY A 150 -48.19 11.36 -6.23
CA GLY A 150 -48.59 10.25 -7.10
C GLY A 150 -47.43 9.35 -7.56
N LYS A 151 -46.22 9.55 -7.04
CA LYS A 151 -45.04 8.75 -7.43
C LYS A 151 -45.12 7.35 -6.81
N ARG A 152 -44.74 6.35 -7.60
CA ARG A 152 -44.67 4.95 -7.17
C ARG A 152 -43.27 4.41 -7.42
N ILE A 153 -42.57 4.03 -6.35
CA ILE A 153 -41.24 3.42 -6.41
C ILE A 153 -41.39 1.93 -6.13
N ARG A 154 -41.10 1.10 -7.13
CA ARG A 154 -41.04 -0.36 -6.99
C ARG A 154 -39.62 -0.84 -7.27
N ARG A 155 -39.07 -1.66 -6.36
CA ARG A 155 -37.72 -2.21 -6.42
C ARG A 155 -37.76 -3.70 -6.14
N ARG A 156 -36.98 -4.45 -6.91
CA ARG A 156 -36.81 -5.90 -6.75
C ARG A 156 -35.32 -6.20 -6.78
N PRO A 157 -34.64 -6.16 -5.63
CA PRO A 157 -33.24 -6.55 -5.52
C PRO A 157 -33.07 -8.03 -5.85
N ASP A 158 -31.90 -8.42 -6.33
CA ASP A 158 -31.63 -9.83 -6.62
C ASP A 158 -31.56 -10.63 -5.31
N CYS A 159 -30.88 -10.11 -4.28
CA CYS A 159 -30.88 -10.70 -2.95
C CYS A 159 -30.97 -9.62 -1.86
N VAL A 160 -31.76 -9.90 -0.82
CA VAL A 160 -31.79 -9.13 0.43
C VAL A 160 -31.54 -10.05 1.61
N PHE A 161 -30.93 -9.49 2.66
CA PHE A 161 -30.41 -10.23 3.79
C PHE A 161 -31.05 -9.74 5.08
N PHE A 162 -31.39 -10.68 5.95
CA PHE A 162 -32.01 -10.43 7.25
C PHE A 162 -31.24 -11.15 8.35
N VAL A 163 -31.09 -10.48 9.50
CA VAL A 163 -30.48 -11.02 10.71
C VAL A 163 -31.54 -11.00 11.80
N ASN A 164 -31.88 -12.17 12.34
CA ASN A 164 -32.94 -12.34 13.35
C ASN A 164 -34.26 -11.64 12.96
N GLY A 165 -34.58 -11.70 11.66
CA GLY A 165 -35.76 -11.07 11.07
C GLY A 165 -35.65 -9.57 10.78
N ILE A 166 -34.53 -8.92 11.07
CA ILE A 166 -34.29 -7.49 10.83
C ILE A 166 -33.54 -7.31 9.51
N TYR A 167 -34.02 -6.40 8.64
CA TYR A 167 -33.33 -6.07 7.38
C TYR A 167 -31.88 -5.66 7.64
N PHE A 168 -30.95 -6.27 6.92
CA PHE A 168 -29.52 -6.09 7.13
C PHE A 168 -28.79 -5.55 5.91
N ALA A 169 -29.00 -6.14 4.73
CA ALA A 169 -28.24 -5.77 3.54
C ALA A 169 -28.97 -6.04 2.22
N TYR A 170 -28.43 -5.46 1.16
CA TYR A 170 -28.88 -5.54 -0.23
C TYR A 170 -27.73 -6.02 -1.11
N SER A 171 -28.01 -6.90 -2.08
CA SER A 171 -27.06 -7.22 -3.15
C SER A 171 -27.72 -7.29 -4.53
N GLU A 172 -27.05 -6.68 -5.51
CA GLU A 172 -27.36 -6.79 -6.94
C GLU A 172 -26.35 -7.73 -7.63
N LEU A 173 -26.81 -8.65 -8.45
CA LEU A 173 -25.98 -9.62 -9.16
C LEU A 173 -25.89 -9.24 -10.64
N LYS A 174 -24.78 -9.53 -11.30
CA LYS A 174 -24.60 -9.32 -12.75
C LYS A 174 -23.77 -10.46 -13.34
N THR A 175 -23.78 -10.58 -14.67
CA THR A 175 -22.97 -11.56 -15.41
C THR A 175 -22.33 -10.90 -16.64
N ALA A 176 -21.00 -10.87 -16.66
CA ALA A 176 -20.22 -10.28 -17.74
C ALA A 176 -20.52 -10.94 -19.11
N GLN A 177 -20.98 -12.20 -19.14
CA GLN A 177 -21.33 -12.90 -20.39
C GLN A 177 -22.53 -12.27 -21.11
N THR A 178 -23.37 -11.51 -20.41
CA THR A 178 -24.49 -10.76 -20.99
C THR A 178 -24.11 -9.34 -21.40
N GLY A 179 -22.83 -8.97 -21.30
CA GLY A 179 -22.34 -7.60 -21.53
C GLY A 179 -22.58 -6.65 -20.34
N GLN A 180 -23.24 -7.11 -19.27
CA GLN A 180 -23.48 -6.32 -18.06
C GLN A 180 -22.58 -6.75 -16.91
N THR A 181 -21.79 -5.84 -16.36
CA THR A 181 -20.89 -6.11 -15.23
C THR A 181 -21.31 -5.37 -13.96
N ALA A 182 -20.89 -5.86 -12.80
CA ALA A 182 -21.07 -5.15 -11.53
C ALA A 182 -20.35 -3.80 -11.54
N SER A 183 -19.14 -3.78 -12.08
CA SER A 183 -18.27 -2.60 -12.21
C SER A 183 -18.79 -1.52 -13.17
N SER A 184 -19.86 -1.78 -13.93
CA SER A 184 -20.44 -0.79 -14.84
C SER A 184 -21.94 -0.65 -14.62
N HIS A 185 -22.72 -1.69 -14.94
CA HIS A 185 -24.17 -1.67 -14.96
C HIS A 185 -24.76 -1.79 -13.55
N GLY A 186 -24.22 -2.70 -12.73
CA GLY A 186 -24.73 -2.95 -11.38
C GLY A 186 -24.69 -1.69 -10.50
N ARG A 187 -23.51 -1.05 -10.38
CA ARG A 187 -23.39 0.19 -9.60
C ARG A 187 -24.19 1.37 -10.15
N LYS A 188 -24.30 1.51 -11.48
CA LYS A 188 -25.13 2.56 -12.12
C LYS A 188 -26.61 2.36 -11.79
N LYS A 189 -27.12 1.13 -11.90
CA LYS A 189 -28.50 0.78 -11.53
C LYS A 189 -28.78 1.17 -10.09
N ILE A 190 -27.92 0.78 -9.14
CA ILE A 190 -28.08 1.14 -7.73
C ILE A 190 -28.05 2.66 -7.54
N ALA A 191 -27.09 3.36 -8.14
CA ALA A 191 -26.94 4.80 -8.01
C ALA A 191 -28.20 5.57 -8.49
N HIS A 192 -28.69 5.25 -9.69
CA HIS A 192 -29.94 5.84 -10.20
C HIS A 192 -31.12 5.51 -9.30
N ASN A 193 -31.25 4.25 -8.86
CA ASN A 193 -32.34 3.84 -7.98
C ASN A 193 -32.35 4.59 -6.64
N CYS A 194 -31.17 4.84 -6.05
CA CYS A 194 -31.03 5.62 -4.82
C CYS A 194 -31.47 7.07 -5.01
N VAL A 195 -31.05 7.70 -6.12
CA VAL A 195 -31.40 9.09 -6.44
C VAL A 195 -32.91 9.23 -6.71
N GLU A 196 -33.49 8.32 -7.49
CA GLU A 196 -34.92 8.32 -7.77
C GLU A 196 -35.75 8.15 -6.49
N ALA A 197 -35.34 7.25 -5.59
CA ALA A 197 -35.98 7.07 -4.29
C ALA A 197 -35.87 8.32 -3.41
N ALA A 198 -34.71 8.98 -3.39
CA ALA A 198 -34.50 10.23 -2.67
C ALA A 198 -35.37 11.37 -3.22
N ILE A 199 -35.46 11.50 -4.56
CA ILE A 199 -36.31 12.50 -5.22
C ILE A 199 -37.79 12.26 -4.88
N ALA A 200 -38.23 11.00 -4.86
CA ALA A 200 -39.62 10.67 -4.51
C ALA A 200 -39.94 11.03 -3.05
N ALA A 201 -39.07 10.63 -2.10
CA ALA A 201 -39.24 10.92 -0.68
C ALA A 201 -39.22 12.42 -0.36
N LEU A 202 -38.25 13.16 -0.92
CA LEU A 202 -38.13 14.61 -0.72
C LEU A 202 -39.26 15.38 -1.42
N GLY A 203 -39.68 14.94 -2.61
CA GLY A 203 -40.80 15.55 -3.32
C GLY A 203 -42.10 15.43 -2.52
N GLU A 204 -42.37 14.25 -1.95
CA GLU A 204 -43.53 14.05 -1.08
C GLU A 204 -43.47 14.94 0.17
N ALA A 205 -42.30 15.04 0.82
CA ALA A 205 -42.13 15.90 1.99
C ALA A 205 -42.32 17.39 1.66
N ARG A 206 -41.82 17.85 0.51
CA ARG A 206 -42.01 19.23 0.03
C ARG A 206 -43.48 19.54 -0.24
N GLU A 207 -44.21 18.60 -0.85
CA GLU A 207 -45.64 18.76 -1.10
C GLU A 207 -46.44 18.82 0.22
N ARG A 208 -46.11 17.99 1.21
CA ARG A 208 -46.69 18.08 2.57
C ARG A 208 -46.50 19.47 3.18
N TRP A 209 -45.31 20.06 3.04
CA TRP A 209 -45.01 21.40 3.56
C TRP A 209 -45.79 22.48 2.83
N LEU A 210 -45.91 22.35 1.51
CA LEU A 210 -46.66 23.28 0.67
C LEU A 210 -48.14 23.31 1.07
N GLN A 211 -48.75 22.14 1.31
CA GLN A 211 -50.15 22.02 1.74
C GLN A 211 -50.41 22.63 3.13
N GLN A 212 -49.38 22.72 3.99
CA GLN A 212 -49.45 23.38 5.29
C GLN A 212 -49.21 24.91 5.20
N GLY A 213 -48.93 25.45 4.02
CA GLY A 213 -48.59 26.86 3.81
C GLY A 213 -47.21 27.24 4.39
N ALA A 214 -46.36 26.26 4.70
CA ALA A 214 -45.04 26.48 5.29
C ALA A 214 -43.93 26.49 4.22
N LYS A 215 -42.93 27.36 4.40
CA LYS A 215 -41.74 27.34 3.53
C LYS A 215 -40.87 26.12 3.84
N TRP A 216 -40.43 25.41 2.79
CA TRP A 216 -39.50 24.28 2.94
C TRP A 216 -38.21 24.71 3.67
N PRO A 217 -37.83 24.07 4.79
CA PRO A 217 -36.70 24.49 5.60
C PRO A 217 -35.32 24.05 5.07
N SER A 218 -35.25 23.37 3.92
CA SER A 218 -34.09 22.59 3.44
C SER A 218 -33.76 21.38 4.31
N PHE A 219 -33.37 20.26 3.71
CA PHE A 219 -32.94 19.05 4.40
C PHE A 219 -31.66 19.28 5.23
N ARG A 220 -30.76 20.15 4.77
CA ARG A 220 -29.55 20.55 5.52
C ARG A 220 -29.87 21.57 6.63
N GLY A 221 -31.02 22.23 6.54
CA GLY A 221 -31.45 23.26 7.47
C GLY A 221 -31.55 22.75 8.91
N ARG A 222 -31.07 23.56 9.85
CA ARG A 222 -31.23 23.30 11.30
C ARG A 222 -32.69 23.38 11.75
N SER A 223 -33.55 24.02 10.95
CA SER A 223 -34.99 24.16 11.18
C SER A 223 -35.81 22.94 10.76
N MET A 224 -35.21 21.94 10.09
CA MET A 224 -35.92 20.71 9.73
C MET A 224 -36.25 19.88 10.99
N PRO A 225 -37.54 19.60 11.26
CA PRO A 225 -37.93 18.78 12.40
C PRO A 225 -37.30 17.38 12.36
N ALA A 226 -36.88 16.87 13.52
CA ALA A 226 -36.23 15.56 13.62
C ALA A 226 -37.15 14.42 13.13
N GLY A 227 -38.44 14.47 13.46
CA GLY A 227 -39.43 13.47 13.02
C GLY A 227 -39.61 13.44 11.49
N GLU A 228 -39.66 14.61 10.84
CA GLU A 228 -39.76 14.64 9.37
C GLU A 228 -38.48 14.12 8.71
N ARG A 229 -37.32 14.49 9.26
CA ARG A 229 -36.02 13.99 8.79
C ARG A 229 -35.94 12.45 8.90
N ALA A 230 -36.41 11.89 10.01
CA ALA A 230 -36.48 10.45 10.22
C ALA A 230 -37.44 9.78 9.22
N ARG A 231 -38.62 10.37 9.00
CA ARG A 231 -39.59 9.88 8.02
C ARG A 231 -39.05 9.83 6.59
N ILE A 232 -38.39 10.90 6.13
CA ILE A 232 -37.78 10.95 4.78
C ILE A 232 -36.73 9.85 4.62
N ARG A 233 -35.92 9.61 5.65
CA ARG A 233 -34.92 8.53 5.66
C ARG A 233 -35.59 7.16 5.63
N GLN A 234 -36.67 6.98 6.39
CA GLN A 234 -37.45 5.74 6.41
C GLN A 234 -38.12 5.45 5.07
N ASP A 235 -38.55 6.47 4.32
CA ASP A 235 -39.12 6.31 2.97
C ASP A 235 -38.12 5.71 1.97
N ILE A 236 -36.81 5.80 2.24
CA ILE A 236 -35.73 5.18 1.44
C ILE A 236 -35.00 4.06 2.19
N CYS A 237 -35.69 3.39 3.12
CA CYS A 237 -35.15 2.36 4.03
C CYS A 237 -34.28 1.30 3.33
N LEU A 238 -34.71 0.81 2.14
CA LEU A 238 -33.97 -0.17 1.34
C LEU A 238 -32.48 0.20 1.18
N TYR A 239 -32.21 1.49 1.01
CA TYR A 239 -30.86 1.99 0.76
C TYR A 239 -30.24 2.59 2.04
N GLU A 240 -30.96 3.43 2.78
CA GLU A 240 -30.38 4.14 3.92
C GLU A 240 -30.13 3.24 5.14
N LYS A 241 -30.99 2.23 5.38
CA LYS A 241 -30.89 1.37 6.56
C LYS A 241 -30.03 0.12 6.35
N ALA A 242 -29.58 -0.14 5.12
CA ALA A 242 -28.69 -1.26 4.84
C ALA A 242 -27.32 -1.05 5.51
N THR A 243 -26.81 -2.08 6.18
CA THR A 243 -25.44 -2.10 6.70
C THR A 243 -24.42 -2.01 5.56
N HIS A 244 -24.70 -2.71 4.46
CA HIS A 244 -23.94 -2.58 3.23
C HIS A 244 -24.80 -2.85 2.00
N ILE A 245 -24.43 -2.20 0.90
CA ILE A 245 -25.06 -2.37 -0.42
C ILE A 245 -23.97 -2.84 -1.38
N SER A 246 -24.13 -4.05 -1.91
CA SER A 246 -23.18 -4.65 -2.84
C SER A 246 -23.75 -4.78 -4.25
N CYS A 247 -22.87 -4.74 -5.25
CA CYS A 247 -23.13 -5.40 -6.51
C CYS A 247 -21.94 -6.27 -6.91
N LEU A 248 -22.22 -7.46 -7.43
CA LEU A 248 -21.18 -8.40 -7.80
C LEU A 248 -21.48 -9.19 -9.07
N ASP A 249 -20.42 -9.65 -9.71
CA ASP A 249 -20.41 -10.66 -10.76
C ASP A 249 -19.38 -11.74 -10.40
N MET A 250 -19.21 -12.74 -11.27
CA MET A 250 -18.28 -13.86 -11.03
C MET A 250 -16.82 -13.46 -10.77
N GLY A 251 -16.41 -12.23 -11.10
CA GLY A 251 -15.03 -11.76 -10.94
C GLY A 251 -14.88 -10.53 -10.05
N ASN A 252 -15.95 -9.79 -9.74
CA ASN A 252 -15.85 -8.51 -9.06
C ASN A 252 -16.93 -8.35 -8.01
N LEU A 253 -16.56 -7.71 -6.90
CA LEU A 253 -17.49 -7.20 -5.90
C LEU A 253 -17.25 -5.70 -5.71
N MET A 254 -18.34 -4.94 -5.75
CA MET A 254 -18.37 -3.50 -5.53
C MET A 254 -19.23 -3.21 -4.29
N LEU A 255 -18.78 -2.32 -3.41
CA LEU A 255 -19.47 -1.96 -2.17
C LEU A 255 -19.72 -0.45 -2.13
N LEU A 256 -20.96 -0.01 -1.91
CA LEU A 256 -21.26 1.40 -1.69
C LEU A 256 -20.76 1.83 -0.31
N GLN A 257 -19.85 2.81 -0.25
CA GLN A 257 -19.19 3.20 1.00
C GLN A 257 -19.83 4.39 1.72
N ASN A 258 -20.52 5.29 1.02
CA ASN A 258 -21.07 6.50 1.64
C ASN A 258 -22.21 7.09 0.81
N MET A 259 -23.37 7.26 1.45
CA MET A 259 -24.52 7.95 0.89
C MET A 259 -25.15 8.98 1.86
N GLU A 260 -24.47 9.34 2.96
CA GLU A 260 -25.01 10.28 3.97
C GLU A 260 -25.35 11.65 3.36
N TRP A 261 -24.61 12.04 2.32
CA TRP A 261 -24.78 13.31 1.59
C TRP A 261 -25.92 13.27 0.57
N LEU A 262 -26.44 12.10 0.21
CA LEU A 262 -27.37 11.91 -0.92
C LEU A 262 -28.62 12.77 -0.81
N LEU A 263 -29.39 12.61 0.28
CA LEU A 263 -30.63 13.36 0.49
C LEU A 263 -30.39 14.87 0.49
N ALA A 264 -29.25 15.29 1.05
CA ALA A 264 -28.88 16.68 1.15
C ALA A 264 -28.57 17.30 -0.22
N ASP A 265 -27.77 16.62 -1.03
CA ASP A 265 -27.40 17.07 -2.38
C ASP A 265 -28.59 17.00 -3.35
N VAL A 266 -29.45 15.97 -3.24
CA VAL A 266 -30.69 15.87 -4.02
C VAL A 266 -31.63 17.03 -3.67
N ASP A 267 -31.79 17.34 -2.38
CA ASP A 267 -32.62 18.47 -1.94
C ASP A 267 -32.08 19.82 -2.48
N ASP A 268 -30.77 20.04 -2.39
CA ASP A 268 -30.10 21.24 -2.91
C ASP A 268 -30.22 21.36 -4.45
N ALA A 269 -30.22 20.24 -5.17
CA ALA A 269 -30.40 20.22 -6.63
C ALA A 269 -31.88 20.44 -7.03
N MET A 270 -32.82 19.86 -6.29
CA MET A 270 -34.26 20.09 -6.47
C MET A 270 -34.63 21.56 -6.20
N GLU A 271 -34.01 22.20 -5.20
CA GLU A 271 -34.24 23.63 -4.91
C GLU A 271 -33.74 24.55 -6.04
N ARG A 272 -32.68 24.15 -6.75
CA ARG A 272 -32.10 24.89 -7.87
C ARG A 272 -32.70 24.54 -9.24
N ASP A 273 -33.65 23.59 -9.28
CA ASP A 273 -34.14 22.96 -10.52
C ASP A 273 -33.01 22.46 -11.44
N ASP A 274 -31.94 21.94 -10.84
CA ASP A 274 -30.74 21.49 -11.54
C ASP A 274 -30.91 20.05 -12.04
N ARG A 275 -31.56 19.90 -13.19
CA ARG A 275 -31.88 18.59 -13.78
C ARG A 275 -30.64 17.78 -14.16
N ILE A 276 -29.58 18.44 -14.65
CA ILE A 276 -28.34 17.76 -15.05
C ILE A 276 -27.70 17.12 -13.82
N GLU A 277 -27.65 17.85 -12.71
CA GLU A 277 -27.14 17.34 -11.43
C GLU A 277 -27.98 16.17 -10.89
N LEU A 278 -29.31 16.19 -11.03
CA LEU A 278 -30.18 15.09 -10.59
C LEU A 278 -30.08 13.84 -11.49
N GLU A 279 -30.02 14.02 -12.82
CA GLU A 279 -30.06 12.92 -13.78
C GLU A 279 -28.69 12.24 -13.97
N SER A 280 -27.60 12.99 -13.82
CA SER A 280 -26.24 12.50 -14.11
C SER A 280 -25.23 12.86 -13.03
N GLY A 281 -25.21 14.09 -12.54
CA GLY A 281 -24.17 14.57 -11.61
C GLY A 281 -24.11 13.79 -10.30
N ILE A 282 -25.22 13.69 -9.57
CA ILE A 282 -25.34 12.93 -8.31
C ILE A 282 -25.20 11.42 -8.55
N PRO A 283 -25.88 10.79 -9.54
CA PRO A 283 -25.64 9.38 -9.88
C PRO A 283 -24.18 9.05 -10.15
N ASP A 284 -23.48 9.86 -10.95
CA ASP A 284 -22.06 9.64 -11.27
C ASP A 284 -21.17 9.76 -10.03
N ARG A 285 -21.48 10.69 -9.11
CA ARG A 285 -20.80 10.77 -7.81
C ARG A 285 -21.04 9.51 -6.97
N LEU A 286 -22.27 8.99 -6.91
CA LEU A 286 -22.54 7.72 -6.23
C LEU A 286 -21.76 6.55 -6.85
N VAL A 287 -21.72 6.46 -8.19
CA VAL A 287 -20.94 5.45 -8.94
C VAL A 287 -19.45 5.49 -8.59
N GLN A 288 -18.90 6.69 -8.34
CA GLN A 288 -17.51 6.88 -7.93
C GLN A 288 -17.22 6.50 -6.47
N VAL A 289 -18.24 6.47 -5.61
CA VAL A 289 -18.10 6.10 -4.18
C VAL A 289 -18.11 4.58 -3.97
N PHE A 290 -18.51 3.79 -4.98
CA PHE A 290 -18.38 2.34 -4.91
C PHE A 290 -16.91 1.92 -4.84
N GLY A 291 -16.54 1.27 -3.75
CA GLY A 291 -15.22 0.66 -3.59
C GLY A 291 -15.20 -0.73 -4.22
N GLN A 292 -14.16 -1.02 -5.00
CA GLN A 292 -13.89 -2.37 -5.49
C GLN A 292 -13.26 -3.23 -4.39
N ALA A 293 -13.60 -4.51 -4.36
CA ALA A 293 -12.93 -5.49 -3.51
C ALA A 293 -11.43 -5.61 -3.84
N ALA A 294 -10.61 -5.89 -2.83
CA ALA A 294 -9.17 -6.04 -3.03
C ALA A 294 -8.84 -7.29 -3.85
N ASP A 295 -7.76 -7.25 -4.63
CA ASP A 295 -7.32 -8.42 -5.37
C ASP A 295 -6.63 -9.34 -4.37
N ILE A 296 -6.98 -10.63 -4.38
CA ILE A 296 -6.33 -11.61 -3.51
C ILE A 296 -5.44 -12.49 -4.39
N ARG A 297 -4.13 -12.27 -4.28
CA ARG A 297 -3.14 -13.00 -5.05
C ARG A 297 -3.20 -14.51 -4.75
N ASP A 298 -2.84 -15.31 -5.74
CA ASP A 298 -2.78 -16.78 -5.69
C ASP A 298 -4.12 -17.44 -5.41
N LYS A 299 -5.22 -16.70 -5.62
CA LYS A 299 -6.59 -17.20 -5.63
C LYS A 299 -7.20 -16.95 -6.99
N SER A 300 -8.01 -17.90 -7.46
CA SER A 300 -8.90 -17.64 -8.59
C SER A 300 -9.86 -16.49 -8.26
N PRO A 301 -10.41 -15.79 -9.26
CA PRO A 301 -11.43 -14.77 -9.03
C PRO A 301 -12.59 -15.26 -8.16
N SER A 302 -13.03 -16.51 -8.35
CA SER A 302 -14.09 -17.12 -7.55
C SER A 302 -13.72 -17.34 -6.09
N ALA A 303 -12.50 -17.83 -5.81
CA ALA A 303 -12.03 -18.04 -4.44
C ALA A 303 -11.79 -16.70 -3.71
N ALA A 304 -11.27 -15.69 -4.41
CA ALA A 304 -11.14 -14.34 -3.87
C ALA A 304 -12.52 -13.73 -3.55
N LEU A 305 -13.49 -13.88 -4.45
CA LEU A 305 -14.86 -13.43 -4.25
C LEU A 305 -15.52 -14.10 -3.04
N ALA A 306 -15.35 -15.42 -2.88
CA ALA A 306 -15.89 -16.16 -1.74
C ALA A 306 -15.36 -15.61 -0.40
N ASP A 307 -14.07 -15.28 -0.33
CA ASP A 307 -13.47 -14.67 0.85
C ASP A 307 -14.01 -13.26 1.14
N HIS A 308 -14.21 -12.44 0.09
CA HIS A 308 -14.83 -11.12 0.26
C HIS A 308 -16.27 -11.24 0.75
N LEU A 309 -17.04 -12.20 0.22
CA LEU A 309 -18.40 -12.47 0.67
C LEU A 309 -18.42 -12.98 2.11
N ALA A 310 -17.50 -13.86 2.50
CA ALA A 310 -17.36 -14.29 3.89
C ALA A 310 -17.06 -13.10 4.83
N SER A 311 -16.22 -12.15 4.38
CA SER A 311 -15.93 -10.93 5.16
C SER A 311 -17.12 -9.96 5.32
N LEU A 312 -18.23 -10.19 4.61
CA LEU A 312 -19.47 -9.42 4.71
C LEU A 312 -20.57 -10.22 5.42
N PHE A 313 -20.73 -11.49 5.07
CA PHE A 313 -21.92 -12.28 5.37
C PHE A 313 -21.68 -13.45 6.34
N ALA A 314 -20.43 -13.78 6.69
CA ALA A 314 -20.20 -14.76 7.74
C ALA A 314 -20.63 -14.19 9.09
N ALA A 315 -21.24 -15.01 9.95
CA ALA A 315 -21.76 -14.54 11.24
C ALA A 315 -20.71 -13.82 12.09
N GLY A 316 -19.55 -14.46 12.34
CA GLY A 316 -18.50 -13.92 13.23
C GLY A 316 -17.55 -12.95 12.55
N ASP A 317 -17.10 -13.28 11.33
CA ASP A 317 -16.10 -12.48 10.61
C ASP A 317 -16.70 -11.33 9.78
N GLY A 318 -17.99 -11.40 9.45
CA GLY A 318 -18.73 -10.39 8.71
C GLY A 318 -19.68 -9.60 9.61
N ILE A 319 -20.83 -10.19 9.95
CA ILE A 319 -21.94 -9.51 10.62
C ILE A 319 -21.52 -8.98 12.00
N ASP A 320 -20.92 -9.80 12.84
CA ASP A 320 -20.49 -9.40 14.18
C ASP A 320 -19.41 -8.29 14.13
N LYS A 321 -18.54 -8.28 13.11
CA LYS A 321 -17.60 -7.17 12.89
C LYS A 321 -18.31 -5.93 12.36
N GLU A 322 -19.32 -6.05 11.51
CA GLU A 322 -20.14 -4.90 11.10
C GLU A 322 -20.82 -4.22 12.27
N VAL A 323 -21.44 -5.01 13.15
CA VAL A 323 -22.20 -4.53 14.31
C VAL A 323 -21.29 -3.81 15.30
N PHE A 324 -20.05 -4.25 15.48
CA PHE A 324 -19.24 -3.77 16.61
C PHE A 324 -17.88 -3.16 16.26
N PHE A 325 -17.28 -3.48 15.11
CA PHE A 325 -15.95 -2.99 14.72
C PHE A 325 -16.06 -1.83 13.75
N PHE A 326 -16.96 -1.96 12.78
CA PHE A 326 -16.99 -1.12 11.61
C PHE A 326 -17.94 0.05 11.79
N ASN A 327 -19.25 -0.19 11.95
CA ASN A 327 -20.29 0.85 11.99
C ASN A 327 -20.28 1.66 13.30
N GLN A 328 -19.23 2.43 13.57
CA GLN A 328 -19.09 3.26 14.77
C GLN A 328 -19.23 4.74 14.43
N HIS A 329 -19.92 5.50 15.29
CA HIS A 329 -19.90 6.95 15.17
C HIS A 329 -18.56 7.52 15.61
N ARG A 330 -17.96 8.38 14.77
CA ARG A 330 -16.74 9.11 15.11
C ARG A 330 -16.87 10.60 14.74
N PRO A 331 -16.09 11.49 15.37
CA PRO A 331 -15.99 12.87 14.91
C PRO A 331 -15.54 12.90 13.45
N SER A 332 -16.23 13.70 12.64
CA SER A 332 -15.88 13.84 11.22
C SER A 332 -14.51 14.49 11.07
N ARG A 333 -13.68 13.95 10.18
CA ARG A 333 -12.34 14.54 9.89
C ARG A 333 -12.45 15.82 9.07
N THR A 334 -13.54 15.96 8.32
CA THR A 334 -13.74 17.05 7.36
C THR A 334 -14.70 18.11 7.88
N THR A 335 -15.71 17.72 8.66
CA THR A 335 -16.77 18.60 9.19
C THR A 335 -16.81 18.64 10.72
N THR A 336 -17.64 19.49 11.31
CA THR A 336 -17.86 19.55 12.78
C THR A 336 -18.87 18.52 13.29
N GLY A 337 -19.36 17.63 12.42
CA GLY A 337 -20.36 16.62 12.76
C GLY A 337 -19.75 15.27 13.14
N THR A 338 -20.61 14.26 13.29
CA THR A 338 -20.23 12.84 13.42
C THR A 338 -20.42 12.13 12.08
N GLU A 339 -19.51 11.23 11.74
CA GLU A 339 -19.63 10.33 10.57
C GLU A 339 -19.64 8.87 11.03
N ILE A 340 -20.24 8.00 10.23
CA ILE A 340 -20.16 6.56 10.45
C ILE A 340 -18.83 6.05 9.89
N LEU A 341 -18.08 5.34 10.72
CA LEU A 341 -16.92 4.58 10.30
C LEU A 341 -17.41 3.44 9.39
N MET A 342 -16.97 3.42 8.14
CA MET A 342 -17.22 2.31 7.23
C MET A 342 -15.87 1.91 6.62
N PRO A 343 -15.39 0.68 6.85
CA PRO A 343 -14.13 0.23 6.28
C PRO A 343 -14.28 0.04 4.77
N ARG A 344 -13.20 0.39 4.07
CA ARG A 344 -13.05 0.10 2.66
C ARG A 344 -12.97 -1.41 2.45
N PRO A 345 -13.40 -1.97 1.30
CA PRO A 345 -13.27 -3.39 1.00
C PRO A 345 -11.86 -3.94 1.23
N ALA A 346 -10.81 -3.20 0.86
CA ALA A 346 -9.44 -3.60 1.11
C ALA A 346 -9.07 -3.68 2.59
N GLN A 347 -9.61 -2.80 3.44
CA GLN A 347 -9.38 -2.85 4.89
C GLN A 347 -10.09 -4.07 5.50
N ARG A 348 -11.32 -4.36 5.05
CA ARG A 348 -12.09 -5.55 5.46
C ARG A 348 -11.33 -6.83 5.10
N ALA A 349 -10.92 -6.95 3.83
CA ALA A 349 -10.18 -8.10 3.32
C ALA A 349 -8.86 -8.30 4.08
N MET A 350 -8.12 -7.22 4.36
CA MET A 350 -6.86 -7.30 5.11
C MET A 350 -7.08 -7.84 6.52
N LEU A 351 -8.09 -7.36 7.25
CA LEU A 351 -8.42 -7.89 8.58
C LEU A 351 -8.84 -9.37 8.50
N PHE A 352 -9.77 -9.68 7.60
CA PHE A 352 -10.31 -11.03 7.42
C PHE A 352 -9.22 -12.06 7.08
N GLN A 353 -8.38 -11.80 6.08
CA GLN A 353 -7.31 -12.69 5.69
C GLN A 353 -6.29 -12.89 6.82
N THR A 354 -5.97 -11.82 7.55
CA THR A 354 -5.04 -11.90 8.68
C THR A 354 -5.60 -12.79 9.80
N MET A 355 -6.85 -12.54 10.20
CA MET A 355 -7.50 -13.32 11.27
C MET A 355 -7.62 -14.79 10.90
N ARG A 356 -8.03 -15.09 9.67
CA ARG A 356 -8.06 -16.45 9.14
C ARG A 356 -6.69 -17.11 9.18
N ARG A 357 -5.64 -16.42 8.72
CA ARG A 357 -4.28 -16.97 8.72
C ARG A 357 -3.74 -17.23 10.12
N VAL A 358 -4.05 -16.37 11.08
CA VAL A 358 -3.69 -16.61 12.49
C VAL A 358 -4.39 -17.87 13.01
N ARG A 359 -5.70 -18.03 12.77
CA ARG A 359 -6.41 -19.27 13.16
C ARG A 359 -5.80 -20.50 12.50
N GLU A 360 -5.41 -20.43 11.23
CA GLU A 360 -4.72 -21.53 10.52
C GLU A 360 -3.38 -21.89 11.15
N LEU A 361 -2.54 -20.90 11.47
CA LEU A 361 -1.23 -21.11 12.07
C LEU A 361 -1.31 -21.72 13.48
N TYR A 362 -2.33 -21.35 14.25
CA TYR A 362 -2.50 -21.82 15.64
C TYR A 362 -3.42 -23.05 15.78
N ALA A 363 -4.07 -23.49 14.71
CA ALA A 363 -4.80 -24.75 14.70
C ALA A 363 -3.87 -25.94 14.96
N ASP A 364 -2.63 -25.87 14.44
CA ASP A 364 -1.53 -26.79 14.74
C ASP A 364 -0.23 -25.99 14.95
N GLU A 365 -0.11 -25.40 16.15
CA GLU A 365 1.04 -24.56 16.54
C GLU A 365 2.39 -25.31 16.50
N GLY A 366 2.37 -26.65 16.56
CA GLY A 366 3.56 -27.49 16.45
C GLY A 366 4.12 -27.52 15.03
N LYS A 367 3.24 -27.41 14.03
CA LYS A 367 3.63 -27.39 12.61
C LYS A 367 4.49 -26.14 12.32
N PRO A 368 5.65 -26.28 11.65
CA PRO A 368 6.39 -25.11 11.21
C PRO A 368 5.56 -24.32 10.19
N LYS A 369 5.75 -23.00 10.13
CA LYS A 369 5.08 -22.16 9.11
C LYS A 369 5.38 -22.65 7.70
N ILE A 370 6.59 -23.18 7.50
CA ILE A 370 7.07 -23.74 6.24
C ILE A 370 7.68 -25.11 6.54
N GLY A 371 7.04 -26.17 6.06
CA GLY A 371 7.54 -27.54 6.13
C GLY A 371 7.99 -28.06 4.77
N GLU A 372 8.86 -29.07 4.78
CA GLU A 372 9.30 -29.77 3.56
C GLU A 372 8.12 -30.27 2.72
N SER A 373 7.13 -30.90 3.37
CA SER A 373 5.94 -31.42 2.70
C SER A 373 5.13 -30.32 2.01
N ASP A 374 5.01 -29.15 2.64
CA ASP A 374 4.26 -28.01 2.11
C ASP A 374 4.98 -27.42 0.89
N ILE A 375 6.30 -27.28 0.96
CA ILE A 375 7.14 -26.82 -0.16
C ILE A 375 7.01 -27.78 -1.35
N ARG A 376 7.21 -29.09 -1.13
CA ARG A 376 7.15 -30.10 -2.19
C ARG A 376 5.76 -30.16 -2.84
N ALA A 377 4.70 -30.13 -2.05
CA ALA A 377 3.33 -30.09 -2.55
C ALA A 377 3.10 -28.84 -3.40
N ARG A 378 3.61 -27.67 -2.98
CA ARG A 378 3.47 -26.43 -3.74
C ARG A 378 4.26 -26.46 -5.05
N LEU A 379 5.51 -26.94 -5.03
CA LEU A 379 6.34 -27.08 -6.23
C LEU A 379 5.69 -28.02 -7.25
N ALA A 380 5.08 -29.12 -6.80
CA ALA A 380 4.38 -30.05 -7.69
C ALA A 380 3.18 -29.42 -8.41
N VAL A 381 2.50 -28.45 -7.77
CA VAL A 381 1.36 -27.72 -8.35
C VAL A 381 1.83 -26.59 -9.26
N ASP A 382 2.78 -25.77 -8.80
CA ASP A 382 3.19 -24.56 -9.50
C ASP A 382 4.21 -24.85 -10.62
N LEU A 383 5.04 -25.88 -10.46
CA LEU A 383 6.09 -26.29 -11.40
C LEU A 383 6.10 -27.82 -11.60
N PRO A 384 5.08 -28.40 -12.24
CA PRO A 384 4.95 -29.85 -12.39
C PRO A 384 6.07 -30.51 -13.22
N ALA A 385 6.79 -29.73 -14.03
CA ALA A 385 7.92 -30.18 -14.86
C ALA A 385 9.30 -29.92 -14.22
N LEU A 386 9.36 -29.58 -12.92
CA LEU A 386 10.62 -29.28 -12.23
C LEU A 386 11.44 -30.55 -11.98
N GLU A 387 12.72 -30.53 -12.37
CA GLU A 387 13.68 -31.61 -12.12
C GLU A 387 13.81 -31.93 -10.61
N PRO A 388 13.81 -33.21 -10.19
CA PRO A 388 13.86 -33.60 -8.78
C PRO A 388 15.06 -33.01 -8.02
N ALA A 389 16.24 -33.00 -8.64
CA ALA A 389 17.45 -32.43 -8.03
C ALA A 389 17.32 -30.92 -7.77
N LYS A 390 16.63 -30.21 -8.66
CA LYS A 390 16.35 -28.77 -8.48
C LYS A 390 15.31 -28.55 -7.39
N ALA A 391 14.28 -29.38 -7.32
CA ALA A 391 13.30 -29.35 -6.22
C ALA A 391 13.98 -29.58 -4.86
N ASP A 392 14.89 -30.55 -4.77
CA ASP A 392 15.66 -30.83 -3.54
C ASP A 392 16.56 -29.65 -3.13
N ARG A 393 17.19 -28.97 -4.11
CA ARG A 393 17.96 -27.75 -3.84
C ARG A 393 17.07 -26.64 -3.26
N ILE A 394 15.91 -26.38 -3.86
CA ILE A 394 14.95 -25.36 -3.39
C ILE A 394 14.47 -25.69 -1.98
N VAL A 395 14.11 -26.95 -1.72
CA VAL A 395 13.70 -27.43 -0.39
C VAL A 395 14.82 -27.18 0.62
N LYS A 396 16.05 -27.61 0.32
CA LYS A 396 17.20 -27.45 1.22
C LYS A 396 17.45 -25.97 1.54
N GLN A 397 17.54 -25.12 0.52
CA GLN A 397 17.79 -23.69 0.70
C GLN A 397 16.64 -22.98 1.44
N THR A 398 15.39 -23.36 1.17
CA THR A 398 14.23 -22.80 1.88
C THR A 398 14.26 -23.18 3.37
N LEU A 399 14.58 -24.43 3.69
CA LEU A 399 14.63 -24.93 5.08
C LEU A 399 15.83 -24.41 5.90
N LEU A 400 16.77 -23.69 5.27
CA LEU A 400 17.79 -22.92 5.98
C LEU A 400 17.22 -21.64 6.60
N HIS A 401 16.07 -21.13 6.13
CA HIS A 401 15.47 -19.93 6.68
C HIS A 401 14.79 -20.20 8.04
N ARG A 402 14.86 -19.23 8.96
CA ARG A 402 14.21 -19.28 10.30
C ARG A 402 12.79 -18.73 10.30
N ASN A 403 12.23 -18.39 9.14
CA ASN A 403 10.91 -17.77 9.05
C ASN A 403 9.84 -18.66 9.68
N GLY A 404 9.23 -18.19 10.76
CA GLY A 404 8.22 -18.96 11.49
C GLY A 404 8.76 -20.04 12.43
N ALA A 405 10.09 -20.16 12.60
CA ALA A 405 10.70 -21.20 13.43
C ALA A 405 10.49 -20.94 14.93
N ASP A 406 10.75 -19.70 15.38
CA ASP A 406 10.64 -19.28 16.79
C ASP A 406 9.28 -18.71 17.16
N SER A 407 8.71 -17.91 16.26
CA SER A 407 7.41 -17.28 16.40
C SER A 407 6.70 -17.31 15.07
N HIS A 408 5.37 -17.43 15.08
CA HIS A 408 4.58 -17.25 13.88
C HIS A 408 4.60 -15.79 13.45
N SER A 409 4.61 -15.55 12.14
CA SER A 409 4.79 -14.20 11.61
C SER A 409 3.97 -13.96 10.35
N LEU A 410 3.49 -12.73 10.18
CA LEU A 410 2.74 -12.26 9.01
C LEU A 410 3.20 -10.86 8.63
N LEU A 411 3.40 -10.64 7.34
CA LEU A 411 3.71 -9.33 6.78
C LEU A 411 2.56 -8.87 5.88
N LEU A 412 2.04 -7.67 6.15
CA LEU A 412 0.95 -7.06 5.38
C LEU A 412 1.48 -5.82 4.66
N GLN A 413 1.31 -5.78 3.34
CA GLN A 413 1.63 -4.60 2.54
C GLN A 413 0.36 -3.78 2.29
N GLY A 414 0.38 -2.50 2.64
CA GLY A 414 -0.75 -1.59 2.45
C GLY A 414 -0.31 -0.28 1.81
N ALA A 415 -0.96 0.08 0.70
CA ALA A 415 -0.76 1.34 0.00
C ALA A 415 -0.76 2.53 0.97
N ALA A 416 0.12 3.50 0.71
CA ALA A 416 0.16 4.73 1.49
C ALA A 416 -1.16 5.49 1.28
N GLY A 417 -2.06 5.44 2.27
CA GLY A 417 -3.41 6.04 2.18
C GLY A 417 -4.57 5.07 2.36
N LEU A 418 -4.28 3.78 2.50
CA LEU A 418 -5.28 2.76 2.84
C LEU A 418 -6.02 3.05 4.16
N GLY A 419 -5.42 3.82 5.08
CA GLY A 419 -5.93 4.01 6.44
C GLY A 419 -5.45 2.91 7.39
N LYS A 420 -4.15 2.56 7.31
CA LYS A 420 -3.49 1.51 8.11
C LYS A 420 -3.76 1.64 9.62
N THR A 421 -3.87 2.87 10.12
CA THR A 421 -4.28 3.19 11.49
C THR A 421 -5.50 2.39 11.96
N ASN A 422 -6.60 2.42 11.19
CA ASN A 422 -7.83 1.74 11.58
C ASN A 422 -7.66 0.21 11.52
N VAL A 423 -6.96 -0.29 10.50
CA VAL A 423 -6.65 -1.72 10.34
C VAL A 423 -5.89 -2.24 11.56
N ILE A 424 -4.89 -1.51 12.03
CA ILE A 424 -4.07 -1.88 13.19
C ILE A 424 -4.89 -1.93 14.47
N VAL A 425 -5.76 -0.95 14.71
CA VAL A 425 -6.63 -0.92 15.89
C VAL A 425 -7.58 -2.12 15.86
N TRP A 426 -8.25 -2.35 14.73
CA TRP A 426 -9.16 -3.50 14.58
C TRP A 426 -8.42 -4.82 14.71
N LEU A 427 -7.20 -4.94 14.18
CA LEU A 427 -6.39 -6.13 14.30
C LEU A 427 -6.00 -6.40 15.75
N ALA A 428 -5.51 -5.40 16.47
CA ALA A 428 -5.14 -5.55 17.88
C ALA A 428 -6.34 -5.99 18.74
N GLN A 429 -7.51 -5.39 18.50
CA GLN A 429 -8.74 -5.79 19.18
C GLN A 429 -9.18 -7.20 18.81
N ALA A 430 -9.18 -7.54 17.52
CA ALA A 430 -9.57 -8.87 17.05
C ALA A 430 -8.65 -9.97 17.58
N ILE A 431 -7.35 -9.71 17.69
CA ILE A 431 -6.36 -10.60 18.33
C ILE A 431 -6.64 -10.73 19.83
N ALA A 432 -6.97 -9.63 20.52
CA ALA A 432 -7.29 -9.65 21.94
C ALA A 432 -8.56 -10.44 22.26
N ASP A 433 -9.56 -10.41 21.36
CA ASP A 433 -10.82 -11.14 21.49
C ASP A 433 -10.73 -12.60 21.00
N MET A 434 -9.63 -12.97 20.32
CA MET A 434 -9.48 -14.29 19.70
C MET A 434 -9.39 -15.41 20.75
N ALA A 435 -10.33 -16.34 20.71
CA ALA A 435 -10.26 -17.59 21.47
C ALA A 435 -9.25 -18.56 20.85
N ASP A 436 -8.58 -19.35 21.69
CA ASP A 436 -7.70 -20.43 21.22
C ASP A 436 -8.56 -21.50 20.54
N PRO A 437 -8.36 -21.76 19.23
CA PRO A 437 -9.19 -22.69 18.47
C PRO A 437 -9.10 -24.14 18.99
N ARG A 438 -8.12 -24.44 19.84
CA ARG A 438 -7.91 -25.76 20.46
C ARG A 438 -8.55 -25.86 21.84
N SER A 439 -9.00 -24.74 22.42
CA SER A 439 -9.57 -24.70 23.77
C SER A 439 -11.06 -24.97 23.76
N ALA A 440 -11.50 -25.91 24.58
CA ALA A 440 -12.92 -26.20 24.79
C ALA A 440 -13.65 -25.14 25.65
N ALA A 441 -12.91 -24.30 26.37
CA ALA A 441 -13.43 -23.27 27.29
C ALA A 441 -13.26 -21.84 26.77
N ALA A 442 -13.13 -21.68 25.44
CA ALA A 442 -12.87 -20.40 24.77
C ALA A 442 -11.73 -19.57 25.40
N ALA A 443 -10.71 -20.22 25.98
CA ALA A 443 -9.59 -19.53 26.60
C ALA A 443 -8.93 -18.57 25.60
N PRO A 444 -8.41 -17.41 26.02
CA PRO A 444 -7.72 -16.48 25.12
C PRO A 444 -6.59 -17.16 24.36
N LEU A 445 -6.50 -16.93 23.05
CA LEU A 445 -5.36 -17.42 22.26
C LEU A 445 -4.08 -16.70 22.71
N PHE A 446 -4.13 -15.38 22.83
CA PHE A 446 -3.02 -14.56 23.32
C PHE A 446 -3.34 -13.98 24.69
N ASP A 447 -2.36 -13.98 25.58
CA ASP A 447 -2.48 -13.32 26.89
C ASP A 447 -2.44 -11.79 26.74
N LEU A 448 -1.64 -11.29 25.78
CA LEU A 448 -1.47 -9.87 25.51
C LEU A 448 -1.22 -9.60 24.02
N CYS A 449 -1.77 -8.50 23.49
CA CYS A 449 -1.37 -7.88 22.24
C CYS A 449 -0.57 -6.60 22.49
N VAL A 450 0.64 -6.49 21.97
CA VAL A 450 1.48 -5.30 22.05
C VAL A 450 1.52 -4.60 20.70
N LEU A 451 1.03 -3.37 20.65
CA LEU A 451 1.08 -2.51 19.47
C LEU A 451 2.31 -1.61 19.55
N LEU A 452 3.27 -1.84 18.66
CA LEU A 452 4.48 -1.03 18.51
C LEU A 452 4.28 0.01 17.40
N THR A 453 4.41 1.29 17.76
CA THR A 453 4.34 2.40 16.79
C THR A 453 5.20 3.58 17.22
N ASP A 454 5.78 4.30 16.26
CA ASP A 454 6.48 5.56 16.48
C ASP A 454 5.56 6.79 16.40
N ARG A 455 4.31 6.62 15.94
CA ARG A 455 3.41 7.74 15.64
C ARG A 455 2.68 8.20 16.91
N THR A 456 3.09 9.33 17.47
CA THR A 456 2.39 9.96 18.63
C THR A 456 0.90 10.19 18.37
N GLU A 457 0.51 10.59 17.16
CA GLU A 457 -0.91 10.72 16.78
C GLU A 457 -1.63 9.36 16.74
N LEU A 458 -0.95 8.28 16.32
CA LEU A 458 -1.53 6.94 16.36
C LEU A 458 -1.77 6.51 17.81
N ARG A 459 -0.80 6.76 18.70
CA ARG A 459 -0.92 6.42 20.13
C ARG A 459 -2.13 7.09 20.78
N LYS A 460 -2.30 8.41 20.58
CA LYS A 460 -3.47 9.17 21.04
C LYS A 460 -4.79 8.63 20.46
N ASN A 461 -4.82 8.33 19.16
CA ASN A 461 -6.02 7.84 18.48
C ASN A 461 -6.38 6.39 18.84
N VAL A 462 -5.42 5.50 19.05
CA VAL A 462 -5.67 4.07 19.35
C VAL A 462 -6.43 3.94 20.66
N ALA A 463 -6.02 4.62 21.72
CA ALA A 463 -6.69 4.53 23.02
C ALA A 463 -8.13 5.09 22.95
N GLU A 464 -8.34 6.22 22.27
CA GLU A 464 -9.66 6.80 22.07
C GLU A 464 -10.57 5.94 21.19
N GLU A 465 -10.03 5.42 20.08
CA GLU A 465 -10.78 4.63 19.09
C GLU A 465 -11.10 3.23 19.65
N ALA A 466 -10.16 2.60 20.37
CA ALA A 466 -10.42 1.38 21.13
C ALA A 466 -11.47 1.60 22.22
N GLY A 467 -11.43 2.72 22.94
CA GLY A 467 -12.45 3.07 23.93
C GLY A 467 -13.88 3.24 23.36
N ARG A 468 -14.02 3.42 22.04
CA ARG A 468 -15.32 3.48 21.33
C ARG A 468 -15.77 2.10 20.81
N LEU A 469 -14.85 1.15 20.64
CA LEU A 469 -15.14 -0.19 20.15
C LEU A 469 -15.53 -1.10 21.34
N ARG A 470 -16.78 -1.58 21.37
CA ARG A 470 -17.33 -2.50 22.40
C ARG A 470 -17.04 -2.13 23.88
N ALA A 471 -16.87 -0.84 24.20
CA ALA A 471 -16.64 -0.32 25.55
C ALA A 471 -15.38 -0.88 26.29
N THR A 472 -14.31 -1.21 25.55
CA THR A 472 -13.06 -1.77 26.11
C THR A 472 -12.09 -0.72 26.71
N LYS A 473 -12.62 0.38 27.28
CA LYS A 473 -11.81 1.47 27.87
C LYS A 473 -10.78 1.02 28.92
N GLY A 474 -10.96 -0.15 29.55
CA GLY A 474 -10.03 -0.73 30.52
C GLY A 474 -9.02 -1.74 29.97
N ILE A 475 -9.09 -2.07 28.67
CA ILE A 475 -8.27 -3.13 28.04
C ILE A 475 -7.01 -2.57 27.38
N VAL A 476 -7.01 -1.29 27.00
CA VAL A 476 -5.91 -0.63 26.30
C VAL A 476 -5.13 0.29 27.23
N VAL A 477 -3.83 0.06 27.36
CA VAL A 477 -2.92 0.88 28.17
C VAL A 477 -1.79 1.43 27.30
N GLU A 478 -1.43 2.70 27.48
CA GLU A 478 -0.20 3.25 26.89
C GLU A 478 0.97 3.06 27.86
N ALA A 479 2.08 2.54 27.37
CA ALA A 479 3.30 2.37 28.15
C ALA A 479 4.49 3.07 27.47
N GLU A 480 5.15 3.95 28.21
CA GLU A 480 6.36 4.67 27.79
C GLU A 480 7.62 4.20 28.52
N THR A 481 7.49 3.38 29.57
CA THR A 481 8.59 2.82 30.37
C THR A 481 8.40 1.31 30.61
N PHE A 482 9.47 0.58 30.91
CA PHE A 482 9.40 -0.85 31.27
C PHE A 482 8.50 -1.09 32.50
N ALA A 483 8.55 -0.20 33.50
CA ALA A 483 7.69 -0.30 34.69
C ALA A 483 6.18 -0.19 34.35
N GLN A 484 5.81 0.71 33.44
CA GLN A 484 4.42 0.82 32.97
C GLN A 484 3.99 -0.39 32.16
N LEU A 485 4.89 -0.94 31.34
CA LEU A 485 4.63 -2.16 30.58
C LEU A 485 4.44 -3.37 31.52
N ARG A 486 5.27 -3.50 32.56
CA ARG A 486 5.11 -4.53 33.61
C ARG A 486 3.78 -4.40 34.32
N GLY A 487 3.41 -3.20 34.78
CA GLY A 487 2.11 -2.97 35.41
C GLY A 487 0.93 -3.30 34.50
N ALA A 488 1.04 -3.04 33.19
CA ALA A 488 0.02 -3.44 32.22
C ALA A 488 -0.06 -4.96 32.04
N LEU A 489 1.08 -5.65 32.03
CA LEU A 489 1.16 -7.12 31.95
C LEU A 489 0.65 -7.82 33.22
N GLU A 490 0.80 -7.23 34.40
CA GLU A 490 0.29 -7.76 35.66
C GLU A 490 -1.21 -7.50 35.84
N GLY A 491 -1.72 -6.43 35.24
CA GLY A 491 -3.12 -6.05 35.25
C GLY A 491 -4.01 -6.86 34.29
N SER A 492 -5.23 -6.36 34.08
CA SER A 492 -6.23 -6.95 33.18
C SER A 492 -6.14 -6.44 31.73
N ALA A 493 -5.09 -5.70 31.38
CA ALA A 493 -4.94 -5.16 30.03
C ALA A 493 -4.71 -6.30 29.02
N ARG A 494 -5.36 -6.21 27.86
CA ARG A 494 -5.18 -7.17 26.75
C ARG A 494 -4.50 -6.54 25.55
N VAL A 495 -4.48 -5.21 25.48
CA VAL A 495 -3.78 -4.45 24.43
C VAL A 495 -2.89 -3.41 25.10
N VAL A 496 -1.62 -3.36 24.72
CA VAL A 496 -0.69 -2.33 25.21
C VAL A 496 -0.07 -1.61 24.03
N VAL A 497 -0.15 -0.28 24.02
CA VAL A 497 0.47 0.55 23.00
C VAL A 497 1.83 1.04 23.50
N VAL A 498 2.88 0.74 22.75
CA VAL A 498 4.27 0.99 23.12
C VAL A 498 4.96 1.83 22.05
N ASN A 499 5.73 2.83 22.50
CA ASN A 499 6.56 3.63 21.60
C ASN A 499 7.87 2.90 21.27
N ILE A 500 8.07 2.51 20.01
CA ILE A 500 9.25 1.75 19.58
C ILE A 500 10.58 2.46 19.89
N GLN A 501 10.63 3.81 19.90
CA GLN A 501 11.86 4.57 20.15
C GLN A 501 12.30 4.53 21.61
N LYS A 502 11.38 4.30 22.56
CA LYS A 502 11.67 4.30 23.99
C LYS A 502 12.05 2.91 24.54
N PHE A 503 11.96 1.86 23.72
CA PHE A 503 12.16 0.46 24.14
C PHE A 503 13.13 -0.33 23.23
N PRO A 504 14.39 0.10 23.05
CA PRO A 504 15.20 -0.42 21.95
C PRO A 504 15.96 -1.75 22.19
N SER A 505 15.87 -2.45 23.34
CA SER A 505 16.51 -3.78 23.50
C SER A 505 15.99 -4.60 24.69
N ILE A 506 15.96 -5.93 24.54
CA ILE A 506 15.78 -6.91 25.64
C ILE A 506 16.98 -6.97 26.54
N GLN A 507 18.20 -6.79 26.04
CA GLN A 507 19.37 -6.85 26.93
C GLN A 507 19.28 -5.79 28.03
N ARG A 508 18.78 -4.59 27.70
CA ARG A 508 18.42 -3.57 28.69
C ARG A 508 17.20 -3.97 29.53
N LEU A 509 16.18 -4.58 28.93
CA LEU A 509 15.02 -5.07 29.68
C LEU A 509 15.42 -6.13 30.74
N ALA A 510 16.30 -7.08 30.40
CA ALA A 510 16.77 -8.12 31.29
C ALA A 510 17.72 -7.59 32.38
N SER A 511 18.48 -6.51 32.11
CA SER A 511 19.29 -5.84 33.13
C SER A 511 18.47 -4.91 34.03
N ASP A 512 17.49 -4.21 33.46
CA ASP A 512 16.77 -3.11 34.11
C ASP A 512 15.47 -3.57 34.80
N ASP A 513 14.85 -4.66 34.32
CA ASP A 513 13.62 -5.25 34.89
C ASP A 513 13.52 -6.79 34.63
N PRO A 514 14.22 -7.62 35.43
CA PRO A 514 14.21 -9.08 35.30
C PRO A 514 12.82 -9.73 35.48
N GLU A 515 11.95 -9.11 36.27
CA GLU A 515 10.59 -9.61 36.49
C GLU A 515 9.73 -9.47 35.24
N LEU A 516 9.83 -8.34 34.54
CA LEU A 516 9.20 -8.14 33.24
C LEU A 516 9.64 -9.19 32.22
N SER A 517 10.94 -9.52 32.17
CA SER A 517 11.46 -10.57 31.27
C SER A 517 10.80 -11.92 31.56
N LYS A 518 10.76 -12.33 32.83
CA LYS A 518 10.14 -13.59 33.26
C LYS A 518 8.63 -13.63 32.97
N LEU A 519 7.96 -12.49 33.09
CA LEU A 519 6.53 -12.38 32.81
C LEU A 519 6.25 -12.56 31.31
N LEU A 520 7.05 -11.94 30.44
CA LEU A 520 6.97 -12.12 28.98
C LEU A 520 7.27 -13.57 28.57
N GLU A 521 8.21 -14.25 29.23
CA GLU A 521 8.50 -15.68 29.03
C GLU A 521 7.38 -16.62 29.52
N SER A 522 6.42 -16.13 30.32
CA SER A 522 5.30 -16.95 30.80
C SER A 522 4.03 -16.81 29.95
N LYS A 523 3.96 -15.77 29.12
CA LYS A 523 2.74 -15.35 28.40
C LYS A 523 2.89 -15.50 26.89
N ARG A 524 1.82 -15.91 26.21
CA ARG A 524 1.74 -15.85 24.74
C ARG A 524 1.40 -14.42 24.33
N VAL A 525 2.30 -13.78 23.60
CA VAL A 525 2.18 -12.38 23.19
C VAL A 525 2.05 -12.27 21.67
N ALA A 526 1.16 -11.39 21.21
CA ALA A 526 1.07 -10.97 19.82
C ALA A 526 1.66 -9.56 19.66
N PHE A 527 2.59 -9.38 18.73
CA PHE A 527 3.18 -8.10 18.38
C PHE A 527 2.57 -7.58 17.08
N VAL A 528 1.95 -6.42 17.11
CA VAL A 528 1.46 -5.71 15.93
C VAL A 528 2.34 -4.48 15.72
N ILE A 529 2.96 -4.34 14.55
CA ILE A 529 4.06 -3.39 14.34
C ILE A 529 3.75 -2.52 13.12
N ASP A 530 3.61 -1.21 13.36
CA ASP A 530 3.41 -0.22 12.29
C ASP A 530 4.77 0.21 11.69
N GLU A 531 4.84 0.27 10.36
CA GLU A 531 6.04 0.67 9.60
C GLU A 531 7.30 -0.14 9.96
N VAL A 532 7.22 -1.47 9.91
CA VAL A 532 8.29 -2.45 10.24
C VAL A 532 9.69 -2.17 9.63
N HIS A 533 9.79 -1.31 8.61
CA HIS A 533 11.03 -0.95 7.91
C HIS A 533 11.65 0.40 8.33
N ARG A 534 11.04 1.19 9.21
CA ARG A 534 11.38 2.62 9.37
C ARG A 534 12.70 2.83 10.15
N SER A 535 13.76 3.21 9.44
CA SER A 535 14.95 3.87 10.02
C SER A 535 15.05 5.28 9.46
N GLN A 536 15.11 6.30 10.33
CA GLN A 536 15.28 7.68 9.85
C GLN A 536 16.75 8.10 9.76
N ASN A 537 17.72 7.34 10.30
CA ASN A 537 19.13 7.77 10.36
C ASN A 537 20.16 6.63 10.23
N GLY A 538 19.83 5.49 9.58
CA GLY A 538 20.72 4.32 9.53
C GLY A 538 20.81 3.56 10.86
N VAL A 539 21.06 4.26 11.97
CA VAL A 539 21.17 3.74 13.35
C VAL A 539 19.86 3.14 13.90
N LEU A 540 18.72 3.50 13.33
CA LEU A 540 17.38 3.03 13.76
C LEU A 540 16.87 1.77 13.04
N HIS A 541 17.57 1.30 12.01
CA HIS A 541 17.21 0.05 11.33
C HIS A 541 17.45 -1.13 12.25
N ASP A 542 18.62 -1.10 12.90
CA ASP A 542 19.08 -2.10 13.84
C ASP A 542 18.12 -2.20 15.02
N ALA A 543 17.72 -1.10 15.65
CA ALA A 543 16.83 -1.14 16.82
C ALA A 543 15.46 -1.80 16.54
N THR A 544 14.86 -1.59 15.37
CA THR A 544 13.57 -2.23 15.04
C THR A 544 13.77 -3.72 14.82
N VAL A 545 14.71 -4.09 13.94
CA VAL A 545 15.07 -5.50 13.64
C VAL A 545 15.56 -6.23 14.89
N GLU A 546 16.25 -5.54 15.79
CA GLU A 546 16.76 -6.04 17.06
C GLU A 546 15.64 -6.24 18.08
N VAL A 547 14.67 -5.32 18.18
CA VAL A 547 13.44 -5.56 18.93
C VAL A 547 12.69 -6.77 18.37
N PHE A 548 12.61 -6.92 17.04
CA PHE A 548 12.06 -8.13 16.40
C PHE A 548 12.84 -9.40 16.74
N ASP A 549 14.19 -9.38 16.68
CA ASP A 549 15.08 -10.49 17.04
C ASP A 549 14.84 -10.91 18.46
N GLN A 550 14.89 -9.94 19.37
CA GLN A 550 14.94 -10.25 20.77
C GLN A 550 13.53 -10.60 21.27
N TRP A 551 12.52 -9.76 21.00
CA TRP A 551 11.14 -10.01 21.48
C TRP A 551 10.47 -11.15 20.73
N GLY A 552 10.75 -11.28 19.44
CA GLY A 552 10.22 -12.37 18.62
C GLY A 552 10.84 -13.74 18.93
N THR A 553 12.00 -13.79 19.59
CA THR A 553 12.61 -15.06 20.03
C THR A 553 12.33 -15.42 21.49
N ILE A 554 11.70 -14.52 22.27
CA ILE A 554 11.16 -14.90 23.58
C ILE A 554 10.09 -15.96 23.34
N ARG A 555 10.41 -17.22 23.64
CA ARG A 555 9.46 -18.32 23.55
C ARG A 555 8.83 -18.54 24.92
N PRO A 556 7.50 -18.46 25.05
CA PRO A 556 6.88 -18.80 26.30
C PRO A 556 7.13 -20.26 26.71
N VAL A 557 7.25 -20.51 28.01
CA VAL A 557 7.45 -21.86 28.57
C VAL A 557 6.31 -22.79 28.11
N GLY A 558 6.65 -23.99 27.64
CA GLY A 558 5.67 -25.02 27.23
C GLY A 558 5.30 -25.06 25.73
N ALA A 559 6.24 -24.69 24.85
CA ALA A 559 6.11 -24.75 23.38
C ALA A 559 5.06 -23.80 22.75
N LYS A 560 4.56 -22.83 23.50
CA LYS A 560 3.72 -21.75 22.96
C LYS A 560 4.58 -20.83 22.09
N ARG A 561 4.10 -20.46 20.90
CA ARG A 561 4.73 -19.51 19.99
C ARG A 561 4.05 -18.15 20.11
N ASN A 562 4.83 -17.09 20.01
CA ASN A 562 4.33 -15.74 19.87
C ASN A 562 3.90 -15.46 18.42
N LEU A 563 3.12 -14.40 18.22
CA LEU A 563 2.72 -13.91 16.90
C LEU A 563 3.39 -12.57 16.62
N ILE A 564 3.84 -12.39 15.38
CA ILE A 564 4.36 -11.12 14.87
C ILE A 564 3.55 -10.72 13.64
N VAL A 565 2.96 -9.53 13.63
CA VAL A 565 2.30 -8.95 12.47
C VAL A 565 2.91 -7.60 12.13
N GLY A 566 3.63 -7.54 11.01
CA GLY A 566 4.22 -6.30 10.49
C GLY A 566 3.35 -5.67 9.41
N LEU A 567 3.11 -4.36 9.50
CA LEU A 567 2.42 -3.59 8.47
C LEU A 567 3.35 -2.55 7.85
N THR A 568 3.38 -2.48 6.52
CA THR A 568 4.25 -1.55 5.80
C THR A 568 3.72 -1.21 4.41
N ALA A 569 4.10 -0.06 3.86
CA ALA A 569 3.90 0.21 2.43
C ALA A 569 5.11 -0.20 1.56
N THR A 570 6.29 -0.33 2.17
CA THR A 570 7.59 -0.50 1.53
C THR A 570 8.39 -1.54 2.30
N PRO A 571 8.03 -2.83 2.21
CA PRO A 571 8.79 -3.87 2.89
C PRO A 571 10.20 -3.96 2.30
N LYS A 572 11.22 -4.12 3.15
CA LYS A 572 12.59 -4.39 2.72
C LYS A 572 12.80 -5.88 2.48
N ASP A 573 13.82 -6.21 1.69
CA ASP A 573 14.14 -7.58 1.30
C ASP A 573 14.45 -8.47 2.51
N GLU A 574 15.19 -7.97 3.49
CA GLU A 574 15.50 -8.72 4.73
C GLU A 574 14.25 -9.03 5.55
N ILE A 575 13.33 -8.06 5.63
CA ILE A 575 12.06 -8.22 6.38
C ILE A 575 11.18 -9.26 5.69
N LEU A 576 11.13 -9.25 4.36
CA LEU A 576 10.41 -10.24 3.58
C LEU A 576 10.97 -11.64 3.80
N ALA A 577 12.29 -11.82 3.67
CA ALA A 577 12.95 -13.10 3.91
C ALA A 577 12.67 -13.65 5.31
N ARG A 578 12.55 -12.77 6.29
CA ARG A 578 12.41 -13.12 7.69
C ARG A 578 10.99 -13.42 8.18
N ILE A 579 10.01 -12.60 7.78
CA ILE A 579 8.63 -12.70 8.28
C ILE A 579 7.57 -12.76 7.16
N GLY A 580 7.99 -12.66 5.90
CA GLY A 580 7.11 -12.82 4.74
C GLY A 580 6.57 -14.23 4.59
N GLU A 581 5.74 -14.43 3.59
CA GLU A 581 5.23 -15.71 3.15
C GLU A 581 6.12 -16.25 2.04
N TRP A 582 6.54 -17.52 2.18
CA TRP A 582 7.34 -18.19 1.16
C TRP A 582 6.53 -18.40 -0.11
N ARG A 583 7.18 -18.25 -1.26
CA ARG A 583 6.61 -18.46 -2.58
C ARG A 583 7.48 -19.41 -3.37
N ALA A 584 6.80 -20.31 -4.08
CA ALA A 584 7.44 -21.15 -5.06
C ALA A 584 8.04 -20.26 -6.17
N PRO A 585 9.19 -20.64 -6.73
CA PRO A 585 9.72 -20.03 -7.95
C PRO A 585 8.69 -20.07 -9.07
N THR A 586 8.65 -19.03 -9.90
CA THR A 586 7.68 -18.94 -11.01
C THR A 586 8.23 -19.47 -12.34
N GLY A 587 9.50 -19.90 -12.38
CA GLY A 587 10.11 -20.51 -13.56
C GLY A 587 11.46 -21.20 -13.31
N PRO A 588 12.03 -21.86 -14.34
CA PRO A 588 13.27 -22.63 -14.23
C PRO A 588 14.55 -21.83 -13.96
N GLY A 589 14.52 -20.49 -13.99
CA GLY A 589 15.63 -19.62 -13.61
C GLY A 589 15.31 -18.71 -12.42
N ASP A 590 14.20 -18.95 -11.73
CA ASP A 590 13.68 -18.08 -10.68
C ASP A 590 14.13 -18.59 -9.30
N ASP A 591 14.52 -17.67 -8.40
CA ASP A 591 15.00 -17.99 -7.05
C ASP A 591 13.87 -18.06 -6.02
N ILE A 592 14.23 -18.44 -4.79
CA ILE A 592 13.32 -18.43 -3.63
C ILE A 592 12.82 -17.01 -3.40
N ARG A 593 11.51 -16.84 -3.35
CA ARG A 593 10.88 -15.53 -3.24
C ARG A 593 10.05 -15.43 -1.97
N TRP A 594 10.26 -14.34 -1.24
CA TRP A 594 9.48 -14.00 -0.07
C TRP A 594 8.60 -12.80 -0.37
N ALA A 595 7.31 -12.89 -0.05
CA ALA A 595 6.34 -11.84 -0.33
C ALA A 595 5.49 -11.54 0.91
N PRO A 596 4.79 -10.39 0.99
CA PRO A 596 3.75 -10.20 1.99
C PRO A 596 2.70 -11.31 1.91
N TYR A 597 2.12 -11.66 3.06
CA TYR A 597 0.99 -12.59 3.12
C TYR A 597 -0.23 -12.01 2.40
N PHE A 598 -0.52 -10.72 2.66
CA PHE A 598 -1.56 -9.96 1.98
C PHE A 598 -1.01 -8.60 1.54
N ALA A 599 -1.41 -8.15 0.35
CA ALA A 599 -0.99 -6.88 -0.20
C ALA A 599 -2.17 -6.13 -0.82
N TYR A 600 -2.42 -4.90 -0.37
CA TYR A 600 -3.21 -3.92 -1.11
C TYR A 600 -2.26 -2.87 -1.68
N THR A 601 -1.92 -3.02 -2.96
CA THR A 601 -0.82 -2.28 -3.60
C THR A 601 -1.20 -0.86 -3.97
N MET A 602 -0.21 0.00 -4.21
CA MET A 602 -0.47 1.36 -4.70
C MET A 602 -1.11 1.34 -6.09
N THR A 603 -0.67 0.44 -6.97
CA THR A 603 -1.26 0.25 -8.30
C THR A 603 -2.76 -0.02 -8.19
N GLN A 604 -3.14 -0.94 -7.29
CA GLN A 604 -4.54 -1.22 -7.04
C GLN A 604 -5.26 -0.03 -6.41
N ALA A 605 -4.66 0.64 -5.43
CA ALA A 605 -5.27 1.81 -4.79
C ALA A 605 -5.51 2.98 -5.78
N ILE A 606 -4.65 3.16 -6.78
CA ILE A 606 -4.83 4.13 -7.87
C ILE A 606 -5.97 3.68 -8.79
N ARG A 607 -5.99 2.41 -9.21
CA ARG A 607 -7.06 1.82 -10.04
C ARG A 607 -8.43 1.99 -9.38
N ASP A 608 -8.50 1.73 -8.09
CA ASP A 608 -9.71 1.82 -7.28
C ASP A 608 -10.07 3.27 -6.91
N LYS A 609 -9.29 4.27 -7.36
CA LYS A 609 -9.44 5.72 -7.08
C LYS A 609 -9.42 6.07 -5.59
N VAL A 610 -8.80 5.23 -4.77
CA VAL A 610 -8.61 5.47 -3.33
C VAL A 610 -7.54 6.54 -3.09
N ILE A 611 -6.54 6.58 -3.96
CA ILE A 611 -5.47 7.59 -4.00
C ILE A 611 -5.28 8.09 -5.43
N LEU A 612 -4.65 9.24 -5.57
CA LEU A 612 -4.22 9.80 -6.85
C LEU A 612 -2.86 9.22 -7.25
N ASN A 613 -2.56 9.21 -8.54
CA ASN A 613 -1.25 8.79 -9.05
C ASN A 613 -0.21 9.93 -8.85
N PRO A 614 0.75 9.80 -7.92
CA PRO A 614 1.68 10.89 -7.62
C PRO A 614 2.73 11.12 -8.73
N ILE A 615 2.97 10.13 -9.59
CA ILE A 615 3.96 10.24 -10.69
C ILE A 615 3.30 10.58 -12.03
N GLN A 616 2.00 10.88 -12.04
CA GLN A 616 1.31 11.27 -13.26
C GLN A 616 1.84 12.59 -13.83
N ASN A 617 2.18 13.55 -12.96
CA ASN A 617 2.77 14.82 -13.37
C ASN A 617 4.10 15.05 -12.64
N VAL A 618 5.20 14.72 -13.31
CA VAL A 618 6.57 15.01 -12.86
C VAL A 618 7.18 16.03 -13.81
N VAL A 619 7.60 17.16 -13.27
CA VAL A 619 8.27 18.21 -14.04
C VAL A 619 9.70 18.34 -13.54
N ARG A 620 10.66 18.09 -14.42
CA ARG A 620 12.08 18.29 -14.16
C ARG A 620 12.49 19.70 -14.58
N PHE A 621 13.19 20.40 -13.69
CA PHE A 621 13.92 21.60 -14.04
C PHE A 621 15.38 21.26 -14.27
N SER A 622 15.88 21.54 -15.47
CA SER A 622 17.29 21.36 -15.79
C SER A 622 18.10 22.48 -15.12
N ASP A 623 18.98 22.10 -14.20
CA ASP A 623 20.00 22.97 -13.64
C ASP A 623 21.21 23.03 -14.58
N HIS A 624 21.10 23.74 -15.71
CA HIS A 624 22.26 24.06 -16.56
C HIS A 624 23.21 25.08 -15.91
N ILE A 625 23.36 25.04 -14.58
CA ILE A 625 24.45 25.74 -13.92
C ILE A 625 25.70 24.95 -14.26
N LEU A 626 26.32 25.30 -15.38
CA LEU A 626 27.73 25.05 -15.61
C LEU A 626 28.45 25.55 -14.36
N TYR A 627 28.92 24.62 -13.51
CA TYR A 627 30.00 24.92 -12.58
C TYR A 627 31.08 25.52 -13.46
N LYS A 628 31.15 26.84 -13.42
CA LYS A 628 32.07 27.57 -14.26
C LYS A 628 33.44 27.16 -13.74
N ILE A 629 34.04 26.21 -14.45
CA ILE A 629 35.42 25.72 -14.33
C ILE A 629 36.41 26.89 -14.09
N THR A 630 36.01 28.11 -14.48
CA THR A 630 36.77 29.35 -14.35
C THR A 630 37.18 29.80 -12.95
N GLU A 631 36.47 29.49 -11.86
CA GLU A 631 36.95 29.93 -10.52
C GLU A 631 37.99 28.99 -9.91
N SER A 632 37.89 27.68 -10.18
CA SER A 632 38.87 26.70 -9.71
C SER A 632 40.10 26.65 -10.62
N VAL A 633 39.97 26.82 -11.94
CA VAL A 633 41.09 26.74 -12.89
C VAL A 633 42.07 27.92 -12.75
N ALA A 634 41.64 29.08 -12.26
CA ALA A 634 42.55 30.21 -12.04
C ALA A 634 43.54 29.99 -10.88
N LYS A 635 43.37 28.94 -10.07
CA LYS A 635 44.21 28.64 -8.89
C LYS A 635 44.91 27.28 -8.91
N LEU A 636 44.66 26.43 -9.91
CA LEU A 636 45.21 25.07 -9.96
C LEU A 636 46.50 25.03 -10.78
N GLY A 637 47.59 24.55 -10.18
CA GLY A 637 48.82 24.19 -10.89
C GLY A 637 48.53 23.06 -11.89
N GLN A 638 49.43 22.89 -12.88
CA GLN A 638 49.24 22.03 -14.08
C GLN A 638 48.98 20.52 -13.82
N GLU A 639 48.89 20.05 -12.57
CA GLU A 639 48.79 18.61 -12.23
C GLU A 639 47.57 18.19 -11.40
N GLU A 640 46.68 19.09 -10.96
CA GLU A 640 45.51 18.70 -10.15
C GLU A 640 44.28 18.35 -11.00
N ARG A 641 43.78 17.11 -10.85
CA ARG A 641 42.50 16.67 -11.45
C ARG A 641 41.34 17.42 -10.80
N LEU A 642 40.45 18.00 -11.62
CA LEU A 642 39.20 18.60 -11.15
C LEU A 642 38.34 17.54 -10.46
N ARG A 643 38.08 17.71 -9.16
CA ARG A 643 37.11 16.88 -8.42
C ARG A 643 35.67 17.27 -8.77
N ALA A 644 34.76 16.31 -8.73
CA ALA A 644 33.33 16.59 -8.83
C ALA A 644 32.88 17.50 -7.66
N PRO A 645 31.95 18.44 -7.89
CA PRO A 645 31.39 19.26 -6.81
C PRO A 645 30.64 18.35 -5.82
N SER A 646 30.79 18.65 -4.54
CA SER A 646 30.05 17.99 -3.46
C SER A 646 28.58 18.41 -3.50
N ALA A 647 27.71 17.59 -2.90
CA ALA A 647 26.29 17.93 -2.78
C ALA A 647 26.06 19.26 -2.04
N GLU A 648 26.89 19.60 -1.05
CA GLU A 648 26.82 20.90 -0.36
C GLU A 648 27.12 22.06 -1.30
N GLU A 649 28.21 21.97 -2.10
CA GLU A 649 28.57 22.97 -3.11
C GLU A 649 27.46 23.16 -4.16
N ILE A 650 26.69 22.09 -4.43
CA ILE A 650 25.56 22.14 -5.36
C ILE A 650 24.33 22.80 -4.73
N TYR A 651 23.80 22.23 -3.67
CA TYR A 651 22.49 22.61 -3.12
C TYR A 651 22.54 23.89 -2.26
N GLU A 652 23.73 24.29 -1.79
CA GLU A 652 23.93 25.55 -1.05
C GLU A 652 24.40 26.71 -1.93
N ASN A 653 24.51 26.51 -3.25
CA ASN A 653 24.87 27.59 -4.17
C ASN A 653 23.80 28.70 -4.19
N PRO A 654 24.13 29.96 -3.85
CA PRO A 654 23.14 31.04 -3.71
C PRO A 654 22.39 31.35 -5.01
N SER A 655 23.07 31.33 -6.17
CA SER A 655 22.43 31.61 -7.46
C SER A 655 21.43 30.52 -7.84
N ARG A 656 21.77 29.26 -7.54
CA ARG A 656 20.87 28.12 -7.72
C ARG A 656 19.65 28.22 -6.80
N GLN A 657 19.85 28.51 -5.51
CA GLN A 657 18.76 28.63 -4.55
C GLN A 657 17.78 29.75 -4.92
N ARG A 658 18.27 30.89 -5.43
CA ARG A 658 17.40 31.97 -5.96
C ARG A 658 16.57 31.49 -7.15
N LEU A 659 17.19 30.79 -8.10
CA LEU A 659 16.47 30.24 -9.25
C LEU A 659 15.39 29.24 -8.82
N VAL A 660 15.73 28.29 -7.95
CA VAL A 660 14.80 27.27 -7.44
C VAL A 660 13.64 27.94 -6.69
N ALA A 661 13.91 28.89 -5.79
CA ALA A 661 12.87 29.60 -5.04
C ALA A 661 11.89 30.34 -5.97
N LYS A 662 12.41 31.06 -6.97
CA LYS A 662 11.61 31.75 -7.98
C LYS A 662 10.71 30.79 -8.76
N GLN A 663 11.27 29.69 -9.25
CA GLN A 663 10.50 28.69 -10.00
C GLN A 663 9.44 28.00 -9.12
N ALA A 664 9.79 27.66 -7.87
CA ALA A 664 8.85 27.08 -6.92
C ALA A 664 7.66 28.00 -6.65
N VAL A 665 7.90 29.30 -6.43
CA VAL A 665 6.82 30.29 -6.19
C VAL A 665 5.95 30.48 -7.44
N LEU A 666 6.54 30.54 -8.63
CA LEU A 666 5.77 30.64 -9.89
C LEU A 666 4.85 29.44 -10.10
N VAL A 667 5.38 28.22 -9.94
CA VAL A 667 4.57 26.99 -10.03
C VAL A 667 3.50 26.96 -8.93
N PHE A 668 3.86 27.39 -7.72
CA PHE A 668 2.91 27.43 -6.61
C PHE A 668 1.71 28.32 -6.92
N ALA A 669 1.94 29.54 -7.38
CA ALA A 669 0.89 30.49 -7.73
C ALA A 669 0.06 30.02 -8.93
N ALA A 670 0.71 29.47 -9.96
CA ALA A 670 0.05 29.10 -11.23
C ALA A 670 -0.71 27.77 -11.16
N LYS A 671 -0.21 26.79 -10.40
CA LYS A 671 -0.73 25.41 -10.40
C LYS A 671 -1.21 24.97 -9.03
N THR A 672 -0.44 25.22 -7.98
CA THR A 672 -0.73 24.64 -6.66
C THR A 672 -1.91 25.31 -5.98
N MET A 673 -1.95 26.65 -5.91
CA MET A 673 -2.96 27.36 -5.11
C MET A 673 -4.40 26.96 -5.49
N MET A 674 -4.66 26.81 -6.79
CA MET A 674 -5.98 26.54 -7.35
C MET A 674 -6.32 25.05 -7.53
N ALA A 675 -5.36 24.15 -7.32
CA ALA A 675 -5.54 22.71 -7.55
C ALA A 675 -6.55 22.04 -6.60
N VAL A 676 -6.87 22.70 -5.49
CA VAL A 676 -7.87 22.21 -4.53
C VAL A 676 -8.89 23.30 -4.31
N ARG A 677 -10.06 23.21 -4.95
CA ARG A 677 -11.10 24.25 -4.84
C ARG A 677 -12.10 23.93 -3.71
N PRO A 678 -12.59 24.93 -2.95
CA PRO A 678 -13.65 24.75 -1.98
C PRO A 678 -15.03 24.61 -2.66
N SER A 679 -15.98 23.98 -1.97
CA SER A 679 -17.38 23.88 -2.44
C SER A 679 -18.03 25.27 -2.44
N GLY A 680 -18.75 25.62 -3.52
CA GLY A 680 -19.51 26.88 -3.61
C GLY A 680 -18.88 28.01 -4.44
N GLY A 681 -17.91 27.70 -5.31
CA GLY A 681 -17.45 28.66 -6.33
C GLY A 681 -16.58 29.82 -5.83
N ARG A 682 -15.83 29.65 -4.74
CA ARG A 682 -14.88 30.70 -4.29
C ARG A 682 -13.80 30.94 -5.34
N ALA A 683 -13.36 32.19 -5.47
CA ALA A 683 -12.29 32.61 -6.37
C ALA A 683 -10.92 32.00 -6.04
N LEU A 684 -10.68 31.63 -4.77
CA LEU A 684 -9.39 31.13 -4.27
C LEU A 684 -9.47 29.67 -3.78
N GLY A 685 -8.50 28.85 -4.23
CA GLY A 685 -8.28 27.48 -3.81
C GLY A 685 -7.50 27.32 -2.49
N GLU A 686 -7.21 26.08 -2.13
CA GLU A 686 -6.64 25.64 -0.84
C GLU A 686 -5.39 24.77 -1.01
N GLY A 687 -4.84 24.66 -2.22
CA GLY A 687 -3.69 23.80 -2.47
C GLY A 687 -2.45 24.29 -1.72
N LYS A 688 -1.73 23.34 -1.13
CA LYS A 688 -0.50 23.57 -0.35
C LYS A 688 0.69 22.87 -1.01
N ALA A 689 1.90 23.31 -0.66
CA ALA A 689 3.14 22.70 -1.13
C ALA A 689 4.14 22.42 -0.01
N LEU A 690 4.99 21.43 -0.27
CA LEU A 690 6.14 21.05 0.55
C LEU A 690 7.41 21.19 -0.29
N LEU A 691 8.47 21.80 0.25
CA LEU A 691 9.80 21.84 -0.36
C LEU A 691 10.77 21.02 0.47
N ALA A 692 11.35 19.98 -0.12
CA ALA A 692 12.36 19.14 0.50
C ALA A 692 13.76 19.65 0.12
N ALA A 693 14.42 20.33 1.07
CA ALA A 693 15.75 20.89 0.92
C ALA A 693 16.85 19.88 1.34
N TYR A 694 18.05 20.03 0.78
CA TYR A 694 19.21 19.21 1.08
C TYR A 694 19.70 19.32 2.54
N SER A 695 19.77 20.54 3.09
CA SER A 695 20.35 20.81 4.42
C SER A 695 19.53 21.83 5.22
N ILE A 696 19.81 21.95 6.52
CA ILE A 696 19.19 22.97 7.39
C ILE A 696 19.54 24.38 6.88
N ARG A 697 20.79 24.61 6.47
CA ARG A 697 21.24 25.88 5.88
C ARG A 697 20.44 26.23 4.63
N ALA A 698 20.33 25.31 3.68
CA ALA A 698 19.53 25.51 2.47
C ALA A 698 18.06 25.78 2.80
N ALA A 699 17.47 25.04 3.76
CA ALA A 699 16.08 25.20 4.17
C ALA A 699 15.80 26.60 4.77
N ILE A 700 16.71 27.13 5.60
CA ILE A 700 16.62 28.49 6.16
C ILE A 700 16.68 29.54 5.04
N VAL A 701 17.60 29.38 4.09
CA VAL A 701 17.72 30.30 2.95
C VAL A 701 16.47 30.26 2.07
N TYR A 702 15.96 29.07 1.76
CA TYR A 702 14.72 28.92 0.97
C TYR A 702 13.53 29.60 1.63
N GLN A 703 13.39 29.53 2.95
CA GLN A 703 12.31 30.23 3.65
C GLN A 703 12.34 31.74 3.39
N GLY A 704 13.52 32.36 3.44
CA GLY A 704 13.71 33.79 3.14
C GLY A 704 13.41 34.11 1.68
N LEU A 705 14.04 33.38 0.74
CA LEU A 705 13.90 33.61 -0.69
C LEU A 705 12.46 33.42 -1.18
N ILE A 706 11.73 32.43 -0.67
CA ILE A 706 10.32 32.20 -1.04
C ILE A 706 9.45 33.37 -0.57
N LYS A 707 9.70 33.95 0.62
CA LYS A 707 8.97 35.14 1.11
C LYS A 707 9.25 36.37 0.22
N GLU A 708 10.50 36.54 -0.19
CA GLU A 708 10.91 37.61 -1.12
C GLU A 708 10.21 37.45 -2.48
N GLU A 709 10.23 36.26 -3.07
CA GLU A 709 9.63 35.96 -4.38
C GLU A 709 8.10 36.04 -4.35
N LEU A 710 7.43 35.61 -3.27
CA LEU A 710 5.99 35.81 -3.10
C LEU A 710 5.62 37.30 -3.06
N THR A 711 6.46 38.11 -2.41
CA THR A 711 6.28 39.57 -2.36
C THR A 711 6.52 40.20 -3.72
N ALA A 712 7.54 39.75 -4.45
CA ALA A 712 7.82 40.21 -5.81
C ALA A 712 6.65 39.87 -6.75
N LEU A 713 6.12 38.64 -6.68
CA LEU A 713 4.97 38.22 -7.48
C LEU A 713 3.70 39.01 -7.14
N ALA A 714 3.49 39.35 -5.87
CA ALA A 714 2.38 40.21 -5.45
C ALA A 714 2.47 41.64 -5.98
N ASN A 715 3.67 42.11 -6.39
CA ASN A 715 3.86 43.39 -7.06
C ASN A 715 3.76 43.30 -8.59
N ASP A 716 3.69 42.10 -9.16
CA ASP A 716 3.58 41.89 -10.60
C ASP A 716 2.14 42.19 -11.05
N PRO A 717 1.92 43.06 -12.07
CA PRO A 717 0.60 43.41 -12.57
C PRO A 717 -0.27 42.19 -12.95
N ARG A 718 0.35 41.08 -13.37
CA ARG A 718 -0.36 39.84 -13.75
C ARG A 718 -1.05 39.14 -12.57
N PHE A 719 -0.63 39.44 -11.34
CA PHE A 719 -1.16 38.84 -10.11
C PHE A 719 -1.85 39.86 -9.21
N ALA A 720 -2.18 41.05 -9.72
CA ALA A 720 -2.78 42.14 -8.94
C ALA A 720 -4.04 41.71 -8.16
N GLU A 721 -4.90 40.89 -8.77
CA GLU A 721 -6.12 40.35 -8.13
C GLU A 721 -5.83 39.43 -6.93
N HIS A 722 -4.64 38.85 -6.86
CA HIS A 722 -4.21 37.89 -5.85
C HIS A 722 -3.13 38.45 -4.92
N ALA A 723 -2.74 39.72 -5.08
CA ALA A 723 -1.58 40.33 -4.42
C ALA A 723 -1.63 40.24 -2.88
N GLU A 724 -2.77 40.58 -2.27
CA GLU A 724 -2.93 40.48 -0.82
C GLU A 724 -2.85 39.03 -0.32
N THR A 725 -3.41 38.09 -1.08
CA THR A 725 -3.32 36.66 -0.75
C THR A 725 -1.87 36.20 -0.81
N LEU A 726 -1.14 36.57 -1.87
CA LEU A 726 0.25 36.17 -2.06
C LEU A 726 1.15 36.61 -0.90
N ARG A 727 0.96 37.84 -0.40
CA ARG A 727 1.68 38.36 0.77
C ARG A 727 1.31 37.66 2.08
N ALA A 728 0.07 37.19 2.19
CA ALA A 728 -0.45 36.56 3.39
C ALA A 728 -0.19 35.04 3.46
N ILE A 729 0.41 34.43 2.43
CA ILE A 729 0.75 33.00 2.45
C ILE A 729 1.83 32.72 3.51
N PRO A 730 1.58 31.82 4.48
CA PRO A 730 2.60 31.38 5.41
C PRO A 730 3.66 30.54 4.70
N VAL A 731 4.93 30.91 4.93
CA VAL A 731 6.12 30.15 4.53
C VAL A 731 6.79 29.62 5.80
N LEU A 732 6.51 28.36 6.09
CA LEU A 732 6.89 27.67 7.33
C LEU A 732 8.16 26.86 7.12
N LEU A 733 8.90 26.62 8.20
CA LEU A 733 10.16 25.88 8.17
C LEU A 733 10.17 24.81 9.26
N LEU A 734 10.51 23.56 8.93
CA LEU A 734 10.51 22.47 9.89
C LEU A 734 11.67 21.49 9.69
N TYR A 735 12.56 21.39 10.69
CA TYR A 735 13.69 20.46 10.76
C TYR A 735 14.00 20.07 12.21
N THR A 736 14.88 19.09 12.42
CA THR A 736 15.37 18.72 13.76
C THR A 736 16.52 19.65 14.14
N ASP A 737 16.40 20.32 15.29
CA ASP A 737 17.45 21.23 15.78
C ASP A 737 18.80 20.51 15.91
N LYS A 738 19.87 21.18 15.49
CA LYS A 738 21.26 20.70 15.52
C LYS A 738 22.14 21.77 16.13
N GLN A 739 23.15 21.36 16.93
CA GLN A 739 24.12 22.30 17.47
C GLN A 739 24.82 23.10 16.36
N GLY A 740 24.91 24.42 16.52
CA GLY A 740 25.55 25.33 15.56
C GLY A 740 24.59 25.95 14.53
N GLU A 741 23.34 25.48 14.42
CA GLU A 741 22.32 26.05 13.55
C GLU A 741 21.27 26.82 14.37
N ALA A 742 20.54 27.74 13.73
CA ALA A 742 19.38 28.37 14.37
C ALA A 742 18.35 27.31 14.76
N THR A 743 17.55 27.56 15.80
CA THR A 743 16.47 26.62 16.14
C THR A 743 15.27 26.79 15.22
N CYS A 744 14.55 25.72 14.96
CA CYS A 744 13.33 25.72 14.16
C CYS A 744 12.30 26.73 14.70
N ALA A 745 12.13 26.83 16.02
CA ALA A 745 11.22 27.79 16.64
C ALA A 745 11.60 29.25 16.36
N SER A 746 12.90 29.58 16.41
CA SER A 746 13.38 30.94 16.15
C SER A 746 13.09 31.44 14.72
N LYS A 747 12.92 30.52 13.77
CA LYS A 747 12.60 30.81 12.36
C LYS A 747 11.10 30.79 12.04
N ASN A 748 10.26 30.49 13.03
CA ASN A 748 8.80 30.47 12.90
C ASN A 748 8.13 31.30 14.00
N ASP A 749 8.68 32.47 14.33
CA ASP A 749 8.11 33.41 15.30
C ASP A 749 7.89 32.82 16.70
N GLY A 750 8.78 31.92 17.13
CA GLY A 750 8.71 31.25 18.43
C GLY A 750 7.74 30.07 18.51
N LYS A 751 7.10 29.69 17.40
CA LYS A 751 6.18 28.55 17.35
C LYS A 751 6.92 27.22 17.52
N ASN A 752 6.37 26.34 18.36
CA ASN A 752 6.87 24.99 18.49
C ASN A 752 6.44 24.12 17.28
N GLN A 753 6.98 22.90 17.18
CA GLN A 753 6.69 21.99 16.06
C GLN A 753 5.19 21.70 15.87
N GLU A 754 4.44 21.50 16.96
CA GLU A 754 3.00 21.20 16.88
C GLU A 754 2.23 22.41 16.34
N GLN A 755 2.55 23.61 16.83
CA GLN A 755 1.97 24.86 16.35
C GLN A 755 2.29 25.14 14.87
N ILE A 756 3.50 24.81 14.40
CA ILE A 756 3.89 24.94 12.99
C ILE A 756 3.08 23.98 12.12
N ILE A 757 2.97 22.70 12.52
CA ILE A 757 2.19 21.69 11.79
C ILE A 757 0.71 22.07 11.77
N ASP A 758 0.18 22.53 12.91
CA ASP A 758 -1.19 23.01 12.99
C ASP A 758 -1.39 24.22 12.09
N GLU A 759 -0.48 25.19 12.09
CA GLU A 759 -0.52 26.33 11.18
C GLU A 759 -0.52 25.93 9.71
N PHE A 760 0.30 24.94 9.35
CA PHE A 760 0.29 24.38 8.01
C PHE A 760 -1.04 23.68 7.69
N ARG A 761 -1.64 22.97 8.66
CA ARG A 761 -2.94 22.29 8.52
C ARG A 761 -4.14 23.23 8.46
N ARG A 762 -4.08 24.37 9.18
CA ARG A 762 -5.20 25.29 9.49
C ARG A 762 -6.22 25.38 8.36
N LYS A 763 -7.48 25.08 8.69
CA LYS A 763 -8.65 25.27 7.81
C LYS A 763 -9.09 26.75 7.74
N GLY A 764 -8.12 27.67 7.54
CA GLY A 764 -8.33 29.12 7.39
C GLY A 764 -8.57 29.86 8.71
N ILE A 765 -7.51 30.09 9.49
CA ILE A 765 -7.51 31.15 10.51
C ILE A 765 -7.36 32.49 9.80
N GLU A 766 -7.96 33.55 10.36
CA GLU A 766 -7.71 34.93 9.92
C GLU A 766 -6.21 35.19 9.94
N SER A 767 -5.65 35.56 8.79
CA SER A 767 -4.31 36.13 8.76
C SER A 767 -4.27 37.40 9.64
N HIS A 768 -3.07 37.87 9.97
CA HIS A 768 -2.89 39.13 10.71
C HIS A 768 -3.55 40.34 10.02
N THR A 769 -3.98 40.20 8.76
CA THR A 769 -4.70 41.20 7.98
C THR A 769 -6.22 40.98 7.91
N GLY A 770 -6.77 39.97 8.62
CA GLY A 770 -8.19 39.59 8.59
C GLY A 770 -8.58 38.73 7.38
N LEU A 771 -7.68 38.51 6.41
CA LEU A 771 -7.92 37.70 5.22
C LEU A 771 -7.82 36.20 5.55
N LYS A 772 -8.80 35.39 5.14
CA LYS A 772 -8.79 33.93 5.36
C LYS A 772 -8.01 33.20 4.25
N VAL A 773 -6.70 33.06 4.43
CA VAL A 773 -5.82 32.31 3.51
C VAL A 773 -5.68 30.85 3.94
N ARG A 774 -5.84 29.92 2.99
CA ARG A 774 -5.74 28.46 3.24
C ARG A 774 -4.52 27.82 2.56
N ASN A 775 -3.88 28.53 1.64
CA ASN A 775 -2.65 28.12 0.97
C ASN A 775 -1.46 28.26 1.92
N ALA A 776 -0.47 27.38 1.80
CA ALA A 776 0.75 27.41 2.61
C ALA A 776 1.89 26.70 1.89
N ILE A 777 3.13 27.13 2.15
CA ILE A 777 4.35 26.44 1.75
C ILE A 777 5.11 26.05 3.02
N ILE A 778 5.53 24.80 3.13
CA ILE A 778 6.42 24.33 4.20
C ILE A 778 7.74 23.83 3.62
N VAL A 779 8.85 24.35 4.14
CA VAL A 779 10.20 23.91 3.80
C VAL A 779 10.67 22.91 4.85
N VAL A 780 11.18 21.76 4.42
CA VAL A 780 11.63 20.67 5.30
C VAL A 780 12.97 20.12 4.84
N VAL A 781 13.68 19.42 5.75
CA VAL A 781 14.86 18.61 5.41
C VAL A 781 14.44 17.13 5.39
N ASP A 782 14.29 16.50 6.56
CA ASP A 782 13.84 15.10 6.68
C ASP A 782 12.46 14.94 7.34
N LYS A 783 11.99 16.00 8.04
CA LYS A 783 10.68 15.98 8.69
C LYS A 783 9.55 16.00 7.65
N LEU A 784 8.42 15.40 7.99
CA LEU A 784 7.19 15.30 7.17
C LEU A 784 7.31 14.57 5.83
N LEU A 785 8.50 14.19 5.37
CA LEU A 785 8.68 13.33 4.20
C LEU A 785 8.04 11.94 4.39
N THR A 786 7.86 11.54 5.65
CA THR A 786 7.30 10.25 6.05
C THR A 786 6.25 10.45 7.15
N GLY A 787 5.16 9.67 7.13
CA GLY A 787 4.14 9.65 8.20
C GLY A 787 3.20 10.87 8.33
N PHE A 788 3.44 11.97 7.61
CA PHE A 788 2.59 13.18 7.61
C PHE A 788 1.41 13.09 6.63
N ASP A 789 0.23 13.58 7.02
CA ASP A 789 -1.01 13.50 6.24
C ASP A 789 -1.69 14.88 6.13
N GLU A 790 -1.82 15.40 4.91
CA GLU A 790 -2.51 16.66 4.59
C GLU A 790 -3.21 16.52 3.22
N PRO A 791 -4.54 16.29 3.18
CA PRO A 791 -5.29 16.12 1.94
C PRO A 791 -5.22 17.28 0.95
N THR A 792 -4.92 18.51 1.39
CA THR A 792 -4.75 19.67 0.50
C THR A 792 -3.32 19.85 -0.02
N LEU A 793 -2.37 19.01 0.42
CA LEU A 793 -1.02 19.00 -0.13
C LEU A 793 -1.08 18.48 -1.57
N HIS A 794 -0.72 19.31 -2.53
CA HIS A 794 -0.82 19.01 -3.96
C HIS A 794 0.56 18.90 -4.63
N THR A 795 1.49 19.76 -4.24
CA THR A 795 2.81 19.86 -4.88
C THR A 795 3.93 19.54 -3.92
N VAL A 796 4.90 18.75 -4.38
CA VAL A 796 6.19 18.57 -3.70
C VAL A 796 7.31 19.10 -4.59
N PHE A 797 8.11 20.02 -4.07
CA PHE A 797 9.35 20.50 -4.68
C PHE A 797 10.51 19.73 -4.06
N ILE A 798 11.37 19.11 -4.86
CA ILE A 798 12.49 18.31 -4.34
C ILE A 798 13.80 18.93 -4.82
N ASP A 799 14.54 19.51 -3.87
CA ASP A 799 15.85 20.11 -4.10
C ASP A 799 16.95 19.36 -3.32
N ARG A 800 17.04 18.06 -3.59
CA ARG A 800 18.07 17.15 -3.07
C ARG A 800 18.06 15.86 -3.85
N GLY A 801 19.16 15.10 -3.79
CA GLY A 801 19.17 13.72 -4.23
C GLY A 801 18.28 12.87 -3.31
N MET A 802 17.37 12.08 -3.91
CA MET A 802 16.58 11.07 -3.22
C MET A 802 16.48 9.81 -4.09
N ASP A 803 16.46 8.66 -3.44
CA ASP A 803 16.21 7.36 -4.06
C ASP A 803 15.39 6.44 -3.16
N ASP A 804 15.16 5.21 -3.65
CA ASP A 804 14.61 4.08 -2.92
C ASP A 804 13.40 4.44 -2.03
N VAL A 805 13.37 4.00 -0.77
CA VAL A 805 12.23 4.16 0.14
C VAL A 805 11.91 5.62 0.42
N LEU A 806 12.92 6.49 0.56
CA LEU A 806 12.72 7.91 0.88
C LEU A 806 12.00 8.63 -0.26
N LEU A 807 12.42 8.37 -1.51
CA LEU A 807 11.79 8.94 -2.69
C LEU A 807 10.34 8.47 -2.82
N PHE A 808 10.07 7.17 -2.65
CA PHE A 808 8.72 6.62 -2.70
C PHE A 808 7.79 7.30 -1.68
N GLN A 809 8.24 7.39 -0.43
CA GLN A 809 7.43 7.91 0.67
C GLN A 809 7.15 9.41 0.53
N THR A 810 8.14 10.16 0.02
CA THR A 810 8.03 11.59 -0.30
C THR A 810 7.02 11.82 -1.42
N ALA A 811 7.14 11.09 -2.54
CA ALA A 811 6.16 11.16 -3.64
C ALA A 811 4.75 10.77 -3.17
N CYS A 812 4.61 9.79 -2.27
CA CYS A 812 3.32 9.41 -1.73
C CYS A 812 2.69 10.45 -0.78
N ARG A 813 3.35 11.55 -0.41
CA ARG A 813 2.74 12.59 0.44
C ARG A 813 1.60 13.33 -0.25
N ILE A 814 1.68 13.48 -1.58
CA ILE A 814 0.71 14.24 -2.36
C ILE A 814 -0.45 13.38 -2.90
N ASN A 815 -0.45 12.06 -2.70
CA ASN A 815 -1.40 11.13 -3.31
C ASN A 815 -2.81 11.11 -2.69
N ARG A 816 -3.03 11.88 -1.61
CA ARG A 816 -4.30 11.89 -0.89
C ARG A 816 -5.41 12.49 -1.75
N ALA A 817 -6.46 11.69 -1.98
CA ALA A 817 -7.66 12.14 -2.66
C ALA A 817 -8.45 13.10 -1.76
N ARG A 818 -8.99 14.16 -2.37
CA ARG A 818 -9.89 15.14 -1.74
C ARG A 818 -10.86 15.62 -2.80
N LYS A 819 -12.08 16.03 -2.39
CA LYS A 819 -13.05 16.65 -3.29
C LYS A 819 -12.38 17.78 -4.08
N TYR A 820 -12.56 17.77 -5.41
CA TYR A 820 -11.98 18.72 -6.39
C TYR A 820 -10.46 18.71 -6.55
N LYS A 821 -9.75 17.78 -5.91
CA LYS A 821 -8.33 17.52 -6.20
C LYS A 821 -8.25 16.32 -7.14
N ASN A 822 -7.83 16.56 -8.36
CA ASN A 822 -7.89 15.56 -9.43
C ASN A 822 -6.51 14.97 -9.78
N ASP A 823 -5.43 15.62 -9.35
CA ASP A 823 -4.06 15.25 -9.68
C ASP A 823 -3.06 15.62 -8.58
N CYS A 824 -1.80 15.31 -8.88
CA CYS A 824 -0.63 15.50 -8.04
C CYS A 824 0.48 16.14 -8.88
N LEU A 825 1.40 16.88 -8.26
CA LEU A 825 2.53 17.48 -8.97
C LEU A 825 3.85 17.29 -8.21
N ILE A 826 4.84 16.67 -8.86
CA ILE A 826 6.22 16.60 -8.40
C ILE A 826 7.06 17.53 -9.25
N ILE A 827 7.80 18.43 -8.60
CA ILE A 827 8.77 19.31 -9.24
C ILE A 827 10.17 18.87 -8.80
N ASP A 828 10.94 18.37 -9.75
CA ASP A 828 12.29 17.88 -9.56
C ASP A 828 13.32 18.99 -9.86
N PHE A 829 13.96 19.48 -8.81
CA PHE A 829 15.13 20.36 -8.88
C PHE A 829 16.42 19.59 -8.58
N SER A 830 16.39 18.29 -8.33
CA SER A 830 17.58 17.51 -7.99
C SER A 830 18.64 17.58 -9.08
N HIS A 831 19.90 17.60 -8.66
CA HIS A 831 21.02 17.62 -9.57
C HIS A 831 20.96 16.42 -10.54
N ASP A 832 21.19 16.69 -11.83
CA ASP A 832 21.08 15.71 -12.92
C ASP A 832 19.70 15.02 -13.05
N GLY A 833 18.67 15.55 -12.39
CA GLY A 833 17.33 14.98 -12.35
C GLY A 833 17.29 13.57 -11.78
N ILE A 834 18.11 13.29 -10.78
CA ILE A 834 18.22 11.95 -10.19
C ILE A 834 16.87 11.45 -9.65
N VAL A 835 16.04 12.37 -9.13
CA VAL A 835 14.69 12.08 -8.66
C VAL A 835 13.80 11.60 -9.81
N SER A 836 13.73 12.36 -10.92
CA SER A 836 12.93 11.97 -12.09
C SER A 836 13.40 10.64 -12.70
N LYS A 837 14.72 10.39 -12.73
CA LYS A 837 15.30 9.13 -13.21
C LYS A 837 14.95 7.94 -12.31
N ASN A 838 14.90 8.14 -11.00
CA ASN A 838 14.69 7.08 -10.02
C ASN A 838 13.21 6.81 -9.73
N LEU A 839 12.32 7.80 -9.88
CA LEU A 839 10.89 7.67 -9.59
C LEU A 839 10.24 6.43 -10.23
N PRO A 840 10.38 6.18 -11.56
CA PRO A 840 9.77 5.00 -12.18
C PRO A 840 10.28 3.67 -11.58
N LYS A 841 11.58 3.58 -11.31
CA LYS A 841 12.22 2.37 -10.74
C LYS A 841 11.67 2.07 -9.35
N VAL A 842 11.58 3.11 -8.52
CA VAL A 842 11.08 3.01 -7.15
C VAL A 842 9.59 2.66 -7.11
N PHE A 843 8.78 3.21 -8.02
CA PHE A 843 7.36 2.85 -8.15
C PHE A 843 7.17 1.44 -8.74
N ALA A 844 8.07 0.96 -9.60
CA ALA A 844 8.06 -0.44 -10.01
C ALA A 844 8.33 -1.38 -8.82
N LYS A 845 9.29 -1.04 -7.95
CA LYS A 845 9.65 -1.84 -6.76
C LYS A 845 8.56 -1.86 -5.67
N TYR A 846 7.99 -0.71 -5.32
CA TYR A 846 7.07 -0.59 -4.18
C TYR A 846 5.60 -0.31 -4.56
N GLY A 847 5.33 -0.03 -5.83
CA GLY A 847 3.98 0.27 -6.31
C GLY A 847 3.10 -0.96 -6.43
N GLY A 848 3.69 -2.09 -6.83
CA GLY A 848 3.09 -3.41 -6.85
C GLY A 848 3.32 -4.21 -5.55
N ILE A 849 3.15 -5.53 -5.64
CA ILE A 849 3.51 -6.43 -4.54
C ILE A 849 5.02 -6.53 -4.54
N THR A 850 5.64 -6.16 -3.42
CA THR A 850 7.08 -6.27 -3.28
C THR A 850 7.43 -7.73 -2.99
N VAL A 851 8.34 -8.27 -3.78
CA VAL A 851 8.94 -9.58 -3.57
C VAL A 851 10.39 -9.33 -3.19
N SER A 852 10.94 -10.15 -2.29
CA SER A 852 12.32 -10.02 -1.87
C SER A 852 13.25 -10.32 -3.04
N ASP A 853 14.18 -9.41 -3.29
CA ASP A 853 15.30 -9.61 -4.22
C ASP A 853 16.57 -10.11 -3.49
N LEU A 854 16.47 -10.47 -2.20
CA LEU A 854 17.60 -10.94 -1.41
C LEU A 854 17.93 -12.39 -1.75
N ASP A 855 19.06 -12.60 -2.41
CA ASP A 855 19.69 -13.92 -2.45
C ASP A 855 20.49 -14.17 -1.17
N ALA A 856 19.82 -14.78 -0.18
CA ALA A 856 20.44 -15.16 1.08
C ALA A 856 21.56 -16.20 0.90
N MET A 857 21.55 -16.97 -0.19
CA MET A 857 22.55 -17.99 -0.47
C MET A 857 23.83 -17.35 -1.01
N ASP A 858 23.73 -16.39 -1.94
CA ASP A 858 24.88 -15.58 -2.38
C ASP A 858 25.55 -14.87 -1.20
N VAL A 859 24.75 -14.19 -0.36
CA VAL A 859 25.29 -13.51 0.85
C VAL A 859 25.95 -14.51 1.80
N MET A 860 25.43 -15.75 1.89
CA MET A 860 26.03 -16.81 2.70
C MET A 860 27.38 -17.24 2.13
N GLU A 861 27.50 -17.42 0.82
CA GLU A 861 28.76 -17.77 0.16
C GLU A 861 29.81 -16.66 0.34
N LYS A 862 29.40 -15.40 0.19
CA LYS A 862 30.25 -14.22 0.43
C LYS A 862 30.69 -14.12 1.89
N MET A 863 29.79 -14.39 2.84
CA MET A 863 30.13 -14.49 4.26
C MET A 863 31.18 -15.58 4.50
N ASP A 864 31.04 -16.72 3.81
CA ASP A 864 31.93 -17.85 3.95
C ASP A 864 33.34 -17.58 3.41
N ALA A 865 33.42 -16.93 2.26
CA ALA A 865 34.69 -16.46 1.68
C ALA A 865 35.38 -15.46 2.61
N ALA A 866 34.65 -14.46 3.11
CA ALA A 866 35.17 -13.45 4.04
C ALA A 866 35.66 -14.10 5.35
N TYR A 867 34.92 -15.08 5.88
CA TYR A 867 35.33 -15.85 7.06
C TYR A 867 36.66 -16.59 6.81
N ARG A 868 36.85 -17.21 5.65
CA ARG A 868 38.09 -17.93 5.31
C ARG A 868 39.27 -16.96 5.25
N ILE A 869 39.12 -15.82 4.56
CA ILE A 869 40.18 -14.82 4.42
C ILE A 869 40.59 -14.26 5.79
N PHE A 870 39.62 -14.01 6.68
CA PHE A 870 39.89 -13.42 7.98
C PHE A 870 40.39 -14.43 9.02
N PHE A 871 39.65 -15.50 9.27
CA PHE A 871 39.93 -16.43 10.37
C PHE A 871 40.90 -17.56 10.02
N LEU A 872 41.23 -17.79 8.74
CA LEU A 872 42.29 -18.72 8.35
C LEU A 872 43.64 -18.02 8.12
N ASP A 873 43.70 -16.70 8.28
CA ASP A 873 44.97 -15.98 8.40
C ASP A 873 45.72 -16.49 9.64
N LYS A 874 46.97 -16.90 9.44
CA LYS A 874 47.77 -17.58 10.48
C LYS A 874 47.98 -16.71 11.72
N ASP A 875 48.21 -15.41 11.52
CA ASP A 875 48.49 -14.49 12.61
C ASP A 875 47.20 -14.13 13.35
N ILE A 876 46.10 -13.92 12.61
CA ILE A 876 44.78 -13.68 13.20
C ILE A 876 44.30 -14.89 14.02
N GLU A 877 44.42 -16.11 13.52
CA GLU A 877 44.01 -17.32 14.24
C GLU A 877 44.85 -17.55 15.51
N LEU A 878 46.15 -17.22 15.48
CA LEU A 878 47.01 -17.27 16.67
C LEU A 878 46.55 -16.28 17.74
N HIS A 879 46.29 -15.04 17.34
CA HIS A 879 45.82 -14.01 18.27
C HIS A 879 44.40 -14.29 18.76
N TRP A 880 43.53 -14.86 17.93
CA TRP A 880 42.19 -15.33 18.32
C TRP A 880 42.27 -16.34 19.46
N LYS A 881 43.12 -17.37 19.35
CA LYS A 881 43.30 -18.38 20.42
C LYS A 881 43.76 -17.75 21.73
N THR A 882 44.72 -16.83 21.64
CA THR A 882 45.28 -16.11 22.80
C THR A 882 44.24 -15.19 23.44
N TRP A 883 43.50 -14.43 22.63
CA TRP A 883 42.43 -13.54 23.06
C TRP A 883 41.28 -14.31 23.74
N LYS A 884 40.85 -15.43 23.13
CA LYS A 884 39.78 -16.29 23.69
C LYS A 884 40.18 -16.89 25.04
N ALA A 885 41.42 -17.37 25.18
CA ALA A 885 41.93 -17.90 26.44
C ALA A 885 41.94 -16.83 27.55
N THR A 886 42.23 -15.58 27.20
CA THR A 886 42.22 -14.44 28.12
C THR A 886 40.80 -14.15 28.65
N ARG A 887 39.77 -14.16 27.79
CA ARG A 887 38.37 -13.94 28.19
C ARG A 887 37.80 -15.02 29.11
N SER A 888 38.32 -16.25 29.08
CA SER A 888 37.83 -17.38 29.91
C SER A 888 38.42 -17.43 31.33
N GLY A 889 39.03 -16.36 31.84
CA GLY A 889 39.54 -16.27 33.22
C GLY A 889 41.08 -16.35 33.36
N GLY A 890 41.84 -16.22 32.27
CA GLY A 890 43.30 -16.09 32.31
C GLY A 890 43.73 -14.70 32.82
N LYS A 891 44.64 -14.65 33.80
CA LYS A 891 45.13 -13.42 34.46
C LYS A 891 46.09 -12.55 33.62
N ASP A 892 46.08 -12.66 32.29
CA ASP A 892 47.08 -11.96 31.46
C ASP A 892 46.50 -10.77 30.69
N ALA A 893 46.75 -9.57 31.22
CA ALA A 893 46.66 -8.30 30.49
C ALA A 893 47.62 -8.22 29.26
N ILE A 894 48.44 -9.26 29.05
CA ILE A 894 49.44 -9.40 28.00
C ILE A 894 48.79 -9.72 26.64
N GLY A 895 47.71 -10.52 26.59
CA GLY A 895 47.08 -10.94 25.33
C GLY A 895 46.42 -9.80 24.54
N ALA A 896 45.75 -8.86 25.21
CA ALA A 896 45.12 -7.71 24.56
C ALA A 896 46.15 -6.67 24.07
N ARG A 897 47.25 -6.47 24.81
CA ARG A 897 48.38 -5.62 24.38
C ARG A 897 49.08 -6.24 23.17
N SER A 898 49.34 -7.55 23.21
CA SER A 898 49.93 -8.29 22.08
C SER A 898 49.14 -8.14 20.78
N LEU A 899 47.80 -8.15 20.85
CA LEU A 899 46.96 -7.94 19.66
C LEU A 899 47.09 -6.52 19.11
N SER A 900 47.03 -5.49 19.97
CA SER A 900 47.18 -4.09 19.54
C SER A 900 48.55 -3.85 18.92
N ASP A 901 49.61 -4.33 19.57
CA ASP A 901 50.99 -4.18 19.11
C ASP A 901 51.20 -4.88 17.75
N PHE A 902 50.61 -6.06 17.58
CA PHE A 902 50.61 -6.77 16.30
C PHE A 902 49.91 -5.95 15.20
N LEU A 903 48.70 -5.44 15.45
CA LEU A 903 47.94 -4.69 14.46
C LEU A 903 48.64 -3.37 14.08
N ASP A 904 49.22 -2.67 15.07
CA ASP A 904 50.02 -1.46 14.82
C ASP A 904 51.30 -1.77 14.02
N GLY A 905 51.92 -2.93 14.28
CA GLY A 905 53.03 -3.45 13.50
C GLY A 905 52.64 -3.80 12.06
N LEU A 906 51.48 -4.45 11.89
CA LEU A 906 50.94 -4.85 10.60
C LEU A 906 50.67 -3.64 9.71
N VAL A 907 50.05 -2.58 10.24
CA VAL A 907 49.79 -1.35 9.47
C VAL A 907 51.09 -0.70 8.97
N LYS A 908 52.17 -0.76 9.77
CA LYS A 908 53.48 -0.20 9.40
C LYS A 908 54.24 -1.04 8.38
N LEU A 909 54.14 -2.38 8.49
CA LEU A 909 54.93 -3.32 7.69
C LEU A 909 54.22 -3.71 6.39
N ASP A 910 52.89 -3.86 6.43
CA ASP A 910 52.06 -4.33 5.33
C ASP A 910 50.64 -3.75 5.42
N ILE A 911 50.53 -2.48 5.03
CA ILE A 911 49.26 -1.74 5.03
C ILE A 911 48.20 -2.35 4.09
N VAL A 912 48.62 -3.07 3.06
CA VAL A 912 47.73 -3.74 2.10
C VAL A 912 47.06 -4.94 2.77
N ARG A 913 47.84 -5.82 3.44
CA ARG A 913 47.29 -6.93 4.23
C ARG A 913 46.44 -6.43 5.40
N ALA A 914 46.82 -5.34 6.04
CA ALA A 914 46.01 -4.69 7.08
C ALA A 914 44.63 -4.23 6.54
N ALA A 915 44.61 -3.56 5.39
CA ALA A 915 43.38 -3.12 4.74
C ALA A 915 42.53 -4.31 4.26
N LEU A 916 43.17 -5.39 3.76
CA LEU A 916 42.52 -6.64 3.37
C LEU A 916 41.79 -7.31 4.53
N LEU A 917 42.48 -7.52 5.66
CA LEU A 917 41.90 -8.13 6.86
C LEU A 917 40.77 -7.26 7.44
N ARG A 918 40.92 -5.94 7.41
CA ARG A 918 39.85 -5.01 7.79
C ARG A 918 38.62 -5.17 6.90
N LYS A 919 38.79 -5.21 5.57
CA LYS A 919 37.68 -5.38 4.61
C LYS A 919 37.01 -6.76 4.77
N ALA A 920 37.79 -7.83 4.86
CA ALA A 920 37.28 -9.20 5.06
C ALA A 920 36.53 -9.35 6.40
N GLY A 921 37.11 -8.84 7.50
CA GLY A 921 36.45 -8.85 8.81
C GLY A 921 35.16 -8.03 8.81
N SER A 922 35.16 -6.85 8.19
CA SER A 922 33.97 -6.01 8.06
C SER A 922 32.89 -6.66 7.18
N ALA A 923 33.27 -7.31 6.08
CA ALA A 923 32.35 -8.02 5.19
C ALA A 923 31.74 -9.24 5.91
N TRP A 924 32.55 -10.01 6.65
CA TRP A 924 32.05 -11.14 7.43
C TRP A 924 31.06 -10.69 8.51
N LEU A 925 31.40 -9.67 9.31
CA LEU A 925 30.51 -9.13 10.35
C LEU A 925 29.18 -8.64 9.76
N SER A 926 29.25 -7.82 8.71
CA SER A 926 28.07 -7.27 8.03
C SER A 926 27.15 -8.38 7.47
N SER A 927 27.71 -9.33 6.72
CA SER A 927 26.92 -10.45 6.16
C SER A 927 26.38 -11.37 7.24
N ARG A 928 27.17 -11.63 8.28
CA ARG A 928 26.74 -12.42 9.45
C ARG A 928 25.54 -11.77 10.14
N ASP A 929 25.64 -10.48 10.43
CA ASP A 929 24.57 -9.78 11.16
C ASP A 929 23.30 -9.69 10.30
N ARG A 930 23.44 -9.49 8.98
CA ARG A 930 22.32 -9.55 8.03
C ARG A 930 21.65 -10.93 7.99
N LEU A 931 22.43 -12.01 7.93
CA LEU A 931 21.89 -13.37 7.79
C LEU A 931 21.42 -13.97 9.12
N ARG A 932 21.92 -13.54 10.28
CA ARG A 932 21.57 -14.11 11.58
C ARG A 932 20.08 -14.05 11.90
N GLY A 933 19.41 -13.00 11.45
CA GLY A 933 17.95 -12.83 11.58
C GLY A 933 17.14 -13.63 10.55
N ILE A 934 17.77 -14.16 9.50
CA ILE A 934 17.12 -14.76 8.33
C ILE A 934 17.34 -16.28 8.29
N LEU A 935 18.58 -16.73 8.47
CA LEU A 935 19.00 -18.13 8.35
C LEU A 935 19.25 -18.79 9.71
N ASP A 936 19.14 -20.11 9.73
CA ASP A 936 19.32 -20.95 10.92
C ASP A 936 20.78 -21.32 11.14
N PHE A 937 21.43 -20.57 12.03
CA PHE A 937 22.84 -20.76 12.37
C PHE A 937 23.09 -22.01 13.24
N GLU A 938 22.05 -22.74 13.65
CA GLU A 938 22.23 -24.07 14.26
C GLU A 938 22.50 -25.17 13.22
N ARG A 939 22.18 -24.92 11.95
CA ARG A 939 22.44 -25.86 10.86
C ARG A 939 23.93 -26.06 10.65
N ASN A 940 24.32 -27.29 10.31
CA ASN A 940 25.72 -27.71 10.21
C ASN A 940 26.52 -26.81 9.26
N GLU A 941 25.90 -26.37 8.16
CA GLU A 941 26.51 -25.48 7.16
C GLU A 941 26.89 -24.10 7.73
N LEU A 942 26.10 -23.57 8.67
CA LEU A 942 26.22 -22.21 9.20
C LEU A 942 26.81 -22.13 10.62
N ARG A 943 26.89 -23.27 11.32
CA ARG A 943 27.26 -23.36 12.75
C ARG A 943 28.57 -22.65 13.11
N LYS A 944 29.53 -22.61 12.19
CA LYS A 944 30.83 -21.94 12.38
C LYS A 944 30.73 -20.41 12.51
N HIS A 945 29.68 -19.78 11.95
CA HIS A 945 29.46 -18.33 12.02
C HIS A 945 28.66 -17.90 13.25
N LYS A 946 28.15 -18.84 14.04
CA LYS A 946 27.37 -18.58 15.25
C LYS A 946 28.19 -17.98 16.40
N ASP A 947 29.50 -18.27 16.46
CA ASP A 947 30.38 -17.94 17.59
C ASP A 947 30.41 -16.42 17.88
N LEU A 948 29.81 -16.01 19.00
CA LEU A 948 29.73 -14.60 19.44
C LEU A 948 31.10 -14.04 19.83
N LEU A 949 31.97 -14.87 20.42
CA LEU A 949 33.31 -14.44 20.80
C LEU A 949 34.13 -14.09 19.55
N ARG A 950 33.93 -14.84 18.44
CA ARG A 950 34.56 -14.52 17.15
C ARG A 950 34.08 -13.19 16.58
N ALA A 951 32.79 -12.89 16.72
CA ALA A 951 32.23 -11.62 16.30
C ALA A 951 32.86 -10.45 17.08
N GLU A 952 32.92 -10.54 18.41
CA GLU A 952 33.56 -9.52 19.25
C GLU A 952 35.05 -9.32 18.90
N PHE A 953 35.77 -10.42 18.67
CA PHE A 953 37.19 -10.36 18.29
C PHE A 953 37.38 -9.70 16.91
N ALA A 954 36.59 -10.09 15.91
CA ALA A 954 36.63 -9.48 14.59
C ALA A 954 36.28 -7.99 14.65
N GLU A 955 35.28 -7.60 15.44
CA GLU A 955 34.91 -6.20 15.63
C GLU A 955 36.06 -5.38 16.23
N GLN A 956 36.75 -5.94 17.22
CA GLN A 956 37.93 -5.30 17.83
C GLN A 956 39.05 -5.09 16.81
N VAL A 957 39.37 -6.10 16.00
CA VAL A 957 40.39 -6.02 14.95
C VAL A 957 40.00 -4.99 13.88
N VAL A 958 38.78 -5.07 13.35
CA VAL A 958 38.27 -4.16 12.31
C VAL A 958 38.29 -2.72 12.80
N ARG A 959 37.82 -2.47 14.02
CA ARG A 959 37.79 -1.13 14.63
C ARG A 959 39.19 -0.55 14.81
N HIS A 960 40.16 -1.37 15.22
CA HIS A 960 41.55 -0.96 15.38
C HIS A 960 42.17 -0.55 14.04
N LEU A 961 42.00 -1.38 13.02
CA LEU A 961 42.56 -1.15 11.68
C LEU A 961 41.88 0.02 10.95
N ALA A 962 40.58 0.26 11.16
CA ALA A 962 39.81 1.31 10.48
C ALA A 962 40.35 2.73 10.73
N ALA A 963 40.93 2.99 11.90
CA ALA A 963 41.48 4.30 12.23
C ALA A 963 42.79 4.60 11.48
N GLN A 964 43.50 3.57 11.01
CA GLN A 964 44.89 3.68 10.55
C GLN A 964 45.10 3.31 9.06
N THR A 965 44.04 2.90 8.36
CA THR A 965 44.11 2.36 6.98
C THR A 965 43.22 3.12 5.97
N LYS A 966 42.69 4.30 6.33
CA LYS A 966 41.75 5.08 5.50
C LYS A 966 42.30 5.48 4.12
N ASP A 967 43.60 5.77 4.01
CA ASP A 967 44.22 6.27 2.78
C ASP A 967 44.60 5.15 1.78
N ALA A 968 44.57 3.88 2.21
CA ALA A 968 44.92 2.72 1.37
C ALA A 968 43.70 2.09 0.66
N ASP A 969 42.51 2.63 0.86
CA ASP A 969 41.25 2.04 0.39
C ASP A 969 41.16 1.91 -1.13
N GLU A 970 41.74 2.87 -1.86
CA GLU A 970 41.78 2.92 -3.33
C GLU A 970 42.68 1.82 -3.94
N SER A 971 43.80 1.48 -3.28
CA SER A 971 44.73 0.44 -3.75
C SER A 971 44.18 -0.99 -3.63
N VAL A 972 43.29 -1.23 -2.66
CA VAL A 972 42.71 -2.55 -2.38
C VAL A 972 41.39 -2.76 -3.15
N ALA A 973 40.75 -1.69 -3.62
CA ALA A 973 39.51 -1.76 -4.40
C ALA A 973 39.66 -2.53 -5.73
N ALA A 974 40.88 -2.60 -6.30
CA ALA A 974 41.16 -3.38 -7.51
C ALA A 974 41.38 -4.89 -7.26
N VAL A 975 41.58 -5.31 -6.00
CA VAL A 975 41.91 -6.69 -5.61
C VAL A 975 40.77 -7.34 -4.83
N PHE A 976 39.90 -6.53 -4.20
CA PHE A 976 38.81 -7.00 -3.35
C PHE A 976 37.47 -6.56 -3.92
N ASP A 977 37.14 -7.12 -5.09
CA ASP A 977 35.78 -7.21 -5.57
C ASP A 977 35.29 -8.62 -5.25
N ILE A 978 34.38 -8.75 -4.30
CA ILE A 978 33.87 -10.06 -3.86
C ILE A 978 33.21 -10.82 -5.03
N ASP A 979 32.75 -10.09 -6.05
CA ASP A 979 32.18 -10.63 -7.28
C ASP A 979 33.24 -11.23 -8.24
N MET A 980 34.56 -10.99 -8.02
CA MET A 980 35.65 -11.61 -8.80
C MET A 980 36.12 -12.98 -8.26
N VAL A 981 35.50 -13.51 -7.21
CA VAL A 981 35.87 -14.80 -6.60
C VAL A 981 35.29 -16.01 -7.38
N GLU A 982 34.37 -15.79 -8.33
CA GLU A 982 33.81 -16.88 -9.16
C GLU A 982 34.82 -17.53 -10.13
N ASP A 983 35.92 -16.84 -10.47
CA ASP A 983 36.91 -17.35 -11.46
C ASP A 983 38.23 -17.86 -10.84
N ALA A 984 38.37 -17.89 -9.52
CA ALA A 984 39.61 -18.28 -8.86
C ALA A 984 39.70 -19.80 -8.57
N GLU A 985 39.55 -20.64 -9.58
CA GLU A 985 40.16 -21.98 -9.52
C GLU A 985 41.68 -21.83 -9.74
N GLY A 986 42.46 -21.83 -8.65
CA GLY A 986 43.83 -22.33 -8.69
C GLY A 986 45.00 -21.37 -8.50
N TRP A 987 44.94 -20.36 -7.61
CA TRP A 987 46.14 -19.59 -7.24
C TRP A 987 46.47 -19.75 -5.75
N GLY A 988 47.64 -20.34 -5.47
CA GLY A 988 48.22 -20.40 -4.13
C GLY A 988 48.79 -19.03 -3.72
N LEU A 989 48.87 -18.79 -2.42
CA LEU A 989 49.21 -17.50 -1.78
C LEU A 989 50.59 -16.89 -2.16
N ASP A 990 51.41 -17.54 -2.98
CA ASP A 990 52.75 -17.09 -3.34
C ASP A 990 52.87 -16.53 -4.78
N ASP A 991 51.83 -16.59 -5.60
CA ASP A 991 51.86 -16.11 -6.99
C ASP A 991 50.74 -15.07 -7.25
N LEU A 992 50.99 -13.79 -6.92
CA LEU A 992 50.18 -12.69 -7.42
C LEU A 992 50.75 -12.22 -8.78
N PRO A 993 49.96 -12.17 -9.87
CA PRO A 993 50.44 -11.68 -11.16
C PRO A 993 50.56 -10.14 -11.17
N ASP A 994 51.55 -9.64 -11.92
CA ASP A 994 51.71 -8.21 -12.20
C ASP A 994 50.44 -7.61 -12.83
N ALA A 995 50.20 -6.33 -12.53
CA ALA A 995 49.04 -5.57 -13.01
C ALA A 995 48.82 -5.74 -14.52
N PRO A 996 47.58 -6.03 -14.98
CA PRO A 996 47.33 -6.19 -16.40
C PRO A 996 47.56 -4.87 -17.14
N ALA A 997 48.40 -4.91 -18.17
CA ALA A 997 48.54 -3.82 -19.12
C ALA A 997 47.16 -3.45 -19.69
N ARG A 998 46.86 -2.14 -19.73
CA ARG A 998 45.66 -1.58 -20.37
C ARG A 998 45.47 -2.21 -21.76
N LYS A 999 44.41 -3.02 -21.91
CA LYS A 999 43.94 -3.46 -23.23
C LYS A 999 43.36 -2.25 -23.95
N GLU A 1000 44.06 -1.80 -24.99
CA GLU A 1000 43.51 -0.93 -26.02
C GLU A 1000 42.22 -1.54 -26.57
N ARG A 1001 41.14 -0.76 -26.53
CA ARG A 1001 39.92 -1.06 -27.29
C ARG A 1001 40.29 -1.06 -28.77
N ARG A 1002 40.33 -2.24 -29.39
CA ARG A 1002 40.39 -2.37 -30.85
C ARG A 1002 39.17 -1.69 -31.46
N ALA A 1003 39.44 -0.66 -32.25
CA ALA A 1003 38.51 -0.10 -33.20
C ALA A 1003 38.18 -1.16 -34.25
N ASN A 1004 36.93 -1.64 -34.27
CA ASN A 1004 36.31 -2.13 -35.49
C ASN A 1004 35.34 -1.05 -35.97
N ALA A 1005 35.90 -0.08 -36.68
CA ALA A 1005 35.12 0.71 -37.63
C ALA A 1005 35.01 -0.11 -38.91
N GLY A 1006 33.79 -0.51 -39.29
CA GLY A 1006 33.58 -1.23 -40.54
C GLY A 1006 32.17 -1.79 -40.68
N GLN A 1007 31.27 -0.94 -41.21
CA GLN A 1007 30.06 -1.32 -41.96
C GLN A 1007 28.98 -2.13 -41.21
N ASP A 1008 28.10 -1.43 -40.52
CA ASP A 1008 26.64 -1.63 -40.66
C ASP A 1008 25.94 -0.36 -40.18
N GLY A 1009 25.31 0.36 -41.12
CA GLY A 1009 24.54 1.56 -40.80
C GLY A 1009 23.21 1.22 -40.10
N PRO A 1010 22.57 2.19 -39.43
CA PRO A 1010 21.32 1.98 -38.72
C PRO A 1010 20.18 1.89 -39.73
N GLN A 1011 19.98 0.72 -40.35
CA GLN A 1011 18.75 0.30 -41.06
C GLN A 1011 18.91 -1.12 -41.63
N SER A 1012 19.38 -2.08 -40.81
CA SER A 1012 19.24 -3.49 -41.19
C SER A 1012 17.86 -4.00 -40.76
N VAL A 1013 17.23 -4.80 -41.63
CA VAL A 1013 15.93 -5.48 -41.39
C VAL A 1013 15.92 -6.25 -40.05
N LYS A 1014 17.11 -6.63 -39.56
CA LYS A 1014 17.31 -7.29 -38.28
C LYS A 1014 16.99 -6.39 -37.07
N ALA A 1015 17.34 -5.10 -37.13
CA ALA A 1015 17.09 -4.16 -36.04
C ALA A 1015 15.60 -3.80 -35.88
N ILE A 1016 14.83 -3.74 -36.98
CA ILE A 1016 13.38 -3.49 -36.94
C ILE A 1016 12.61 -4.74 -36.47
N SER A 1017 13.11 -5.93 -36.81
CA SER A 1017 12.61 -7.21 -36.28
C SER A 1017 12.76 -7.32 -34.76
N GLU A 1018 13.80 -6.70 -34.19
CA GLU A 1018 14.09 -6.72 -32.75
C GLU A 1018 13.34 -5.61 -31.98
N SER A 1019 12.90 -4.52 -32.63
CA SER A 1019 12.21 -3.40 -31.98
C SER A 1019 10.68 -3.54 -31.90
N LEU A 1020 10.10 -4.51 -32.60
CA LEU A 1020 8.69 -4.86 -32.47
C LEU A 1020 8.57 -5.94 -31.39
N ASP A 1021 8.41 -5.52 -30.14
CA ASP A 1021 8.15 -6.44 -29.03
C ASP A 1021 6.85 -7.21 -29.31
N ALA A 1022 7.01 -8.42 -29.84
CA ALA A 1022 5.95 -9.39 -30.07
C ALA A 1022 5.10 -9.61 -28.81
N PHE A 1023 5.68 -9.39 -27.63
CA PHE A 1023 5.06 -9.54 -26.33
C PHE A 1023 3.88 -8.60 -26.07
N GLU A 1024 3.90 -7.33 -26.53
CA GLU A 1024 2.77 -6.40 -26.30
C GLU A 1024 1.56 -6.75 -27.18
N LEU A 1025 1.80 -7.27 -28.38
CA LEU A 1025 0.78 -7.75 -29.32
C LEU A 1025 0.12 -9.05 -28.85
N LEU A 1026 0.88 -9.85 -28.07
CA LEU A 1026 0.46 -11.15 -27.52
C LEU A 1026 -0.24 -11.03 -26.16
N ALA A 1027 -0.02 -9.94 -25.42
CA ALA A 1027 -0.58 -9.72 -24.08
C ALA A 1027 -2.12 -9.67 -24.03
N ALA A 1028 -2.80 -9.52 -25.18
CA ALA A 1028 -4.26 -9.51 -25.28
C ALA A 1028 -4.90 -10.91 -25.37
N LEU A 1029 -4.12 -11.97 -25.59
CA LEU A 1029 -4.66 -13.32 -25.80
C LEU A 1029 -4.18 -14.24 -24.66
N GLN A 1030 -5.13 -14.83 -23.93
CA GLN A 1030 -4.88 -15.79 -22.84
C GLN A 1030 -4.37 -17.14 -23.37
N LEU A 1031 -3.20 -17.14 -24.00
CA LEU A 1031 -2.56 -18.29 -24.61
C LEU A 1031 -1.49 -18.89 -23.67
N THR A 1032 -1.28 -20.19 -23.80
CA THR A 1032 -0.21 -20.93 -23.11
C THR A 1032 1.17 -20.52 -23.65
N GLU A 1033 2.25 -20.73 -22.88
CA GLU A 1033 3.62 -20.33 -23.29
C GLU A 1033 4.09 -21.00 -24.59
N GLU A 1034 3.70 -22.26 -24.85
CA GLU A 1034 3.96 -22.92 -26.14
C GLU A 1034 3.23 -22.23 -27.30
N GLN A 1035 1.98 -21.84 -27.09
CA GLN A 1035 1.21 -21.10 -28.09
C GLN A 1035 1.77 -19.69 -28.30
N LYS A 1036 2.33 -19.05 -27.27
CA LYS A 1036 3.03 -17.76 -27.40
C LYS A 1036 4.29 -17.90 -28.22
N LEU A 1037 5.11 -18.92 -27.95
CA LEU A 1037 6.34 -19.18 -28.69
C LEU A 1037 6.06 -19.48 -30.17
N GLU A 1038 5.06 -20.32 -30.44
CA GLU A 1038 4.63 -20.64 -31.81
C GLU A 1038 4.08 -19.40 -32.55
N LEU A 1039 3.32 -18.56 -31.85
CA LEU A 1039 2.76 -17.34 -32.42
C LEU A 1039 3.84 -16.25 -32.64
N MET A 1040 4.88 -16.19 -31.78
CA MET A 1040 6.06 -15.34 -31.97
C MET A 1040 6.83 -15.72 -33.23
N GLU A 1041 7.06 -17.02 -33.46
CA GLU A 1041 7.74 -17.48 -34.68
C GLU A 1041 6.91 -17.16 -35.94
N ARG A 1042 5.58 -17.33 -35.87
CA ARG A 1042 4.67 -16.93 -36.96
C ARG A 1042 4.67 -15.41 -37.20
N LEU A 1043 4.83 -14.59 -36.17
CA LEU A 1043 4.92 -13.13 -36.30
C LEU A 1043 6.25 -12.69 -36.90
N LYS A 1044 7.39 -13.26 -36.46
CA LYS A 1044 8.71 -13.00 -37.05
C LYS A 1044 8.73 -13.34 -38.54
N ALA A 1045 8.19 -14.50 -38.90
CA ALA A 1045 8.08 -14.93 -40.29
C ALA A 1045 7.24 -13.97 -41.13
N PHE A 1046 6.12 -13.47 -40.56
CA PHE A 1046 5.26 -12.49 -41.22
C PHE A 1046 5.98 -11.15 -41.46
N LEU A 1047 6.68 -10.63 -40.46
CA LEU A 1047 7.42 -9.36 -40.55
C LEU A 1047 8.54 -9.43 -41.59
N ALA A 1048 9.31 -10.52 -41.59
CA ALA A 1048 10.36 -10.73 -42.57
C ALA A 1048 9.81 -10.76 -44.01
N ALA A 1049 8.65 -11.39 -44.22
CA ALA A 1049 7.98 -11.40 -45.52
C ALA A 1049 7.49 -10.00 -45.91
N LEU A 1050 6.88 -9.25 -44.98
CA LEU A 1050 6.32 -7.92 -45.22
C LEU A 1050 7.39 -6.92 -45.66
N PHE A 1051 8.52 -6.87 -44.94
CA PHE A 1051 9.62 -5.95 -45.30
C PHE A 1051 10.27 -6.31 -46.64
N LYS A 1052 10.40 -7.60 -46.95
CA LYS A 1052 10.88 -8.04 -48.26
C LYS A 1052 9.93 -7.62 -49.41
N ALA A 1053 8.62 -7.59 -49.15
CA ALA A 1053 7.63 -7.09 -50.11
C ALA A 1053 7.69 -5.56 -50.28
N MET A 1054 7.94 -4.81 -49.19
CA MET A 1054 8.19 -3.37 -49.24
C MET A 1054 9.42 -3.03 -50.09
N ASP A 1055 10.54 -3.73 -49.87
CA ASP A 1055 11.77 -3.55 -50.64
C ASP A 1055 11.58 -3.82 -52.15
N ALA A 1056 10.83 -4.87 -52.49
CA ALA A 1056 10.54 -5.21 -53.87
C ALA A 1056 9.65 -4.15 -54.57
N THR A 1057 8.70 -3.59 -53.82
CA THR A 1057 7.77 -2.55 -54.28
C THR A 1057 8.47 -1.19 -54.46
N GLY A 1058 9.41 -0.88 -53.57
CA GLY A 1058 10.27 0.30 -53.67
C GLY A 1058 11.20 0.28 -54.89
N ARG A 1059 11.71 -0.90 -55.28
CA ARG A 1059 12.62 -1.06 -56.43
C ARG A 1059 11.95 -0.90 -57.80
N SER A 1060 10.63 -1.08 -57.92
CA SER A 1060 9.94 -1.08 -59.22
C SER A 1060 9.52 0.31 -59.71
N ARG A 1061 9.61 1.35 -58.87
CA ARG A 1061 9.35 2.74 -59.27
C ARG A 1061 10.69 3.46 -59.36
N ASN A 1062 11.09 3.75 -60.60
CA ASN A 1062 12.40 4.23 -61.03
C ASN A 1062 12.78 5.66 -60.55
N ASN A 1063 12.40 6.02 -59.33
CA ASN A 1063 12.77 7.24 -58.63
C ASN A 1063 13.08 6.86 -57.19
N ASP A 1064 14.33 6.43 -56.97
CA ASP A 1064 14.87 6.11 -55.66
C ASP A 1064 15.10 7.40 -54.86
N ILE A 1065 14.00 8.01 -54.43
CA ILE A 1065 13.96 9.24 -53.64
C ILE A 1065 14.59 9.00 -52.27
N HIS A 1066 14.40 7.82 -51.65
CA HIS A 1066 15.02 7.51 -50.36
C HIS A 1066 16.55 7.40 -50.45
N ARG A 1067 17.10 6.70 -51.44
CA ARG A 1067 18.57 6.63 -51.61
C ARG A 1067 19.16 7.98 -52.03
N LYS A 1068 18.43 8.78 -52.83
CA LYS A 1068 18.82 10.15 -53.18
C LYS A 1068 18.75 11.11 -51.99
N MET A 1069 17.74 11.00 -51.13
CA MET A 1069 17.62 11.76 -49.88
C MET A 1069 18.71 11.37 -48.90
N ILE A 1070 18.99 10.06 -48.74
CA ILE A 1070 20.08 9.56 -47.89
C ILE A 1070 21.44 10.02 -48.42
N LEU A 1071 21.66 10.03 -49.75
CA LEU A 1071 22.89 10.56 -50.35
C LEU A 1071 23.00 12.09 -50.24
N ALA A 1072 21.89 12.83 -50.35
CA ALA A 1072 21.86 14.28 -50.14
C ALA A 1072 22.06 14.66 -48.66
N MET A 1073 21.53 13.88 -47.72
CA MET A 1073 21.77 14.02 -46.28
C MET A 1073 23.23 13.72 -45.93
N ALA A 1074 23.80 12.65 -46.50
CA ALA A 1074 25.17 12.23 -46.23
C ALA A 1074 26.25 13.13 -46.86
N LYS A 1075 25.94 13.83 -47.96
CA LYS A 1075 26.89 14.74 -48.64
C LYS A 1075 26.65 16.22 -48.36
N GLU A 1076 25.40 16.65 -48.16
CA GLU A 1076 25.00 18.06 -48.22
C GLU A 1076 24.21 18.53 -46.98
N GLY A 1077 23.86 17.64 -46.04
CA GLY A 1077 23.22 18.01 -44.77
C GLY A 1077 21.81 18.60 -44.86
N ALA A 1078 21.11 18.39 -45.98
CA ALA A 1078 19.74 18.88 -46.16
C ALA A 1078 18.72 18.02 -45.40
N ASP A 1079 17.87 18.65 -44.59
CA ASP A 1079 16.75 18.00 -43.88
C ASP A 1079 15.44 18.19 -44.67
N PHE A 1080 14.65 17.12 -44.79
CA PHE A 1080 13.40 17.11 -45.56
C PHE A 1080 12.18 17.10 -44.61
N PRO A 1081 11.07 17.79 -44.95
CA PRO A 1081 9.89 17.85 -44.08
C PRO A 1081 9.32 16.47 -43.77
N TRP A 1082 8.90 16.30 -42.52
CA TRP A 1082 8.34 15.08 -41.94
C TRP A 1082 7.15 14.49 -42.72
N GLU A 1083 6.26 15.36 -43.19
CA GLU A 1083 5.01 14.97 -43.85
C GLU A 1083 5.28 14.20 -45.15
N GLU A 1084 6.31 14.59 -45.93
CA GLU A 1084 6.70 13.88 -47.16
C GLU A 1084 7.37 12.53 -46.87
N ARG A 1085 8.14 12.41 -45.79
CA ARG A 1085 8.81 11.15 -45.39
C ARG A 1085 7.79 10.11 -44.92
N PHE A 1086 6.82 10.54 -44.12
CA PHE A 1086 5.79 9.68 -43.57
C PHE A 1086 4.77 9.21 -44.62
N GLU A 1087 4.29 10.12 -45.48
CA GLU A 1087 3.37 9.73 -46.56
C GLU A 1087 4.00 8.68 -47.49
N LYS A 1088 5.31 8.78 -47.78
CA LYS A 1088 5.99 7.83 -48.66
C LYS A 1088 6.22 6.45 -48.04
N PHE A 1089 6.56 6.40 -46.76
CA PHE A 1089 6.64 5.14 -46.02
C PHE A 1089 5.28 4.46 -45.94
N LYS A 1090 4.22 5.23 -45.65
CA LYS A 1090 2.84 4.75 -45.59
C LYS A 1090 2.37 4.22 -46.95
N GLU A 1091 2.66 4.91 -48.05
CA GLU A 1091 2.40 4.42 -49.41
C GLU A 1091 3.06 3.05 -49.71
N LEU A 1092 4.32 2.85 -49.28
CA LEU A 1092 5.04 1.59 -49.49
C LEU A 1092 4.52 0.47 -48.59
N LEU A 1093 4.18 0.78 -47.34
CA LEU A 1093 3.60 -0.16 -46.40
C LEU A 1093 2.20 -0.61 -46.86
N ASP A 1094 1.38 0.33 -47.33
CA ASP A 1094 0.05 0.08 -47.90
C ASP A 1094 0.15 -0.74 -49.20
N ALA A 1095 1.10 -0.42 -50.07
CA ALA A 1095 1.33 -1.18 -51.30
C ALA A 1095 1.89 -2.60 -51.03
N ALA A 1096 2.79 -2.76 -50.06
CA ALA A 1096 3.32 -4.06 -49.66
C ALA A 1096 2.28 -4.93 -48.95
N ALA A 1097 1.35 -4.32 -48.21
CA ALA A 1097 0.22 -5.00 -47.59
C ALA A 1097 -0.74 -5.63 -48.61
N LEU A 1098 -0.68 -5.18 -49.87
CA LEU A 1098 -1.44 -5.69 -51.01
C LEU A 1098 -0.64 -6.69 -51.87
N ALA A 1099 0.65 -6.90 -51.59
CA ALA A 1099 1.45 -7.88 -52.31
C ALA A 1099 0.88 -9.30 -52.10
N PRO A 1100 0.74 -10.14 -53.15
CA PRO A 1100 0.05 -11.44 -53.05
C PRO A 1100 0.58 -12.36 -51.95
N ALA A 1101 1.90 -12.35 -51.70
CA ALA A 1101 2.55 -13.16 -50.66
C ALA A 1101 2.18 -12.72 -49.23
N ILE A 1102 1.88 -11.42 -49.03
CA ILE A 1102 1.43 -10.88 -47.75
C ILE A 1102 -0.08 -10.99 -47.63
N PHE A 1103 -0.79 -10.72 -48.73
CA PHE A 1103 -2.25 -10.78 -48.79
C PHE A 1103 -2.78 -12.18 -48.49
N ALA A 1104 -2.08 -13.23 -48.95
CA ALA A 1104 -2.42 -14.63 -48.71
C ALA A 1104 -1.92 -15.20 -47.36
N HIS A 1105 -1.20 -14.42 -46.55
CA HIS A 1105 -0.65 -14.92 -45.29
C HIS A 1105 -1.77 -15.17 -44.24
N PRO A 1106 -1.84 -16.36 -43.62
CA PRO A 1106 -3.00 -16.77 -42.80
C PRO A 1106 -3.27 -15.88 -41.58
N ASN A 1107 -2.24 -15.21 -41.04
CA ASN A 1107 -2.35 -14.31 -39.88
C ASN A 1107 -2.35 -12.81 -40.23
N ARG A 1108 -2.43 -12.45 -41.52
CA ARG A 1108 -2.33 -11.04 -41.99
C ARG A 1108 -3.26 -10.09 -41.25
N LYS A 1109 -4.53 -10.46 -41.06
CA LYS A 1109 -5.54 -9.59 -40.44
C LYS A 1109 -5.22 -9.28 -38.98
N ALA A 1110 -4.65 -10.25 -38.25
CA ALA A 1110 -4.27 -10.10 -36.85
C ALA A 1110 -3.01 -9.24 -36.68
N PHE A 1111 -2.05 -9.32 -37.61
CA PHE A 1111 -0.76 -8.64 -37.48
C PHE A 1111 -0.69 -7.27 -38.18
N MET A 1112 -1.41 -7.04 -39.28
CA MET A 1112 -1.33 -5.76 -40.02
C MET A 1112 -2.00 -4.60 -39.28
N GLN A 1113 -3.11 -4.84 -38.58
CA GLN A 1113 -3.90 -3.78 -37.95
C GLN A 1113 -3.11 -3.05 -36.83
N PRO A 1114 -2.36 -3.75 -35.96
CA PRO A 1114 -1.52 -3.12 -34.95
C PRO A 1114 -0.24 -2.50 -35.54
N LEU A 1115 0.36 -3.11 -36.56
CA LEU A 1115 1.53 -2.54 -37.25
C LEU A 1115 1.23 -1.19 -37.91
N MET A 1116 0.10 -1.07 -38.60
CA MET A 1116 -0.35 0.18 -39.22
C MET A 1116 -0.58 1.30 -38.20
N LYS A 1117 -0.94 0.93 -36.96
CA LYS A 1117 -1.15 1.87 -35.86
C LYS A 1117 0.18 2.28 -35.18
N ARG A 1118 1.23 1.46 -35.30
CA ARG A 1118 2.54 1.66 -34.67
C ARG A 1118 3.59 2.26 -35.61
N SER A 1119 3.41 2.20 -36.93
CA SER A 1119 4.27 2.90 -37.91
C SER A 1119 4.31 4.41 -37.70
N GLU A 1120 3.25 4.98 -37.12
CA GLU A 1120 3.17 6.39 -36.73
C GLU A 1120 4.02 6.72 -35.48
N LEU A 1121 4.35 5.73 -34.64
CA LEU A 1121 5.13 5.87 -33.40
C LEU A 1121 6.64 5.64 -33.60
N VAL A 1122 7.03 4.68 -34.43
CA VAL A 1122 8.45 4.33 -34.70
C VAL A 1122 9.24 5.52 -35.24
N MET A 1123 8.58 6.43 -35.95
CA MET A 1123 9.24 7.57 -36.56
C MET A 1123 9.40 8.75 -35.57
N ALA A 1124 8.58 8.84 -34.52
CA ALA A 1124 8.81 9.79 -33.43
C ALA A 1124 10.11 9.47 -32.65
N ASP A 1125 10.43 8.17 -32.56
CA ASP A 1125 11.71 7.70 -32.01
C ASP A 1125 12.90 7.96 -32.97
N TYR A 1126 12.63 8.06 -34.29
CA TYR A 1126 13.64 8.42 -35.29
C TYR A 1126 13.93 9.94 -35.33
N GLU A 1127 12.91 10.79 -35.14
CA GLU A 1127 13.09 12.24 -34.94
C GLU A 1127 13.92 12.53 -33.69
N GLU A 1128 13.71 11.77 -32.62
CA GLU A 1128 14.49 11.86 -31.38
C GLU A 1128 15.93 11.35 -31.55
N TRP A 1129 16.16 10.33 -32.39
CA TRP A 1129 17.50 9.84 -32.74
C TRP A 1129 18.30 10.83 -33.61
N ILE A 1130 17.66 11.51 -34.57
CA ILE A 1130 18.28 12.59 -35.33
C ILE A 1130 18.53 13.81 -34.44
N ALA A 1131 17.57 14.17 -33.57
CA ALA A 1131 17.73 15.26 -32.61
C ALA A 1131 18.83 15.02 -31.57
N THR A 1132 19.31 13.78 -31.44
CA THR A 1132 20.37 13.36 -30.51
C THR A 1132 21.67 12.93 -31.20
N ASP A 1133 21.86 13.27 -32.49
CA ASP A 1133 23.06 12.97 -33.28
C ASP A 1133 23.48 11.49 -33.24
N GLY A 1134 22.50 10.60 -33.16
CA GLY A 1134 22.72 9.15 -33.20
C GLY A 1134 22.89 8.46 -31.85
N ALA A 1135 22.72 9.16 -30.72
CA ALA A 1135 22.90 8.58 -29.39
C ALA A 1135 21.63 7.90 -28.83
N SER A 1136 21.55 6.58 -29.05
CA SER A 1136 20.84 5.55 -28.26
C SER A 1136 19.29 5.57 -28.19
N ILE A 1137 18.67 4.65 -28.94
CA ILE A 1137 17.24 4.26 -28.85
C ILE A 1137 17.09 3.12 -27.82
N ALA A 1138 17.16 3.42 -26.52
CA ALA A 1138 17.08 2.39 -25.47
C ALA A 1138 15.95 2.60 -24.44
N LEU A 1139 14.94 3.44 -24.70
CA LEU A 1139 14.05 3.90 -23.62
C LEU A 1139 12.54 3.94 -23.89
N ARG A 1140 12.01 3.27 -24.92
CA ARG A 1140 10.54 3.27 -25.17
C ARG A 1140 9.85 1.94 -25.44
N ALA A 1141 10.39 0.81 -24.96
CA ALA A 1141 9.61 -0.43 -24.83
C ALA A 1141 8.56 -0.39 -23.68
N ALA A 1142 8.48 0.70 -22.92
CA ALA A 1142 7.67 0.78 -21.70
C ALA A 1142 6.36 1.60 -21.81
N ASN A 1143 6.03 2.17 -22.97
CA ASN A 1143 4.91 3.13 -23.07
C ASN A 1143 3.85 2.83 -24.15
N SER A 1144 3.80 1.65 -24.77
CA SER A 1144 2.75 1.31 -25.75
C SER A 1144 1.76 0.21 -25.34
N ALA A 1145 1.76 -0.22 -24.08
CA ALA A 1145 0.64 -0.97 -23.51
C ALA A 1145 -0.43 -0.05 -22.91
N LEU A 1146 -1.14 0.66 -23.80
CA LEU A 1146 -2.46 1.26 -23.53
C LEU A 1146 -3.47 0.72 -24.54
#